data_AF-A0A6I9W8B7-F1
#
_entry.id   AF-A0A6I9W8B7-F1
#
_cell.length_a   1.000
_cell.length_b   1.000
_cell.length_c   1.000
_cell.angle_alpha   90.00
_cell.angle_beta   90.00
_cell.angle_gamma   90.00
#
_symmetry.space_group_name_H-M   'P 1'
#
loop_
_entity.id
_entity.type
_entity.pdbx_description
1 polymer ?
#
loop_
_entity_poly.entity_id
_entity_poly.type
_entity_poly.pdbx_seq_one_letter_code
_entity_poly.pdbx_strand_id
1 'polypeptide(L)'
;MDPTQLENPKASKINVENNEPLFKLDEPVTTTLNINPLTNISTNENDSLSFIVLGKDSVDVQASLLASYVDIQQKSMSIDYKSIVSSLSLTEMQQRLTEMLQENVKLKETLRQNNISMKQQFNTLAMWQEEVTKVHQNHKQKFAETKELINFLKKENCELKAKLSLLQHAEDMGYEAISTFSESDIMTSDEDMPKLTGAISKIAIEKCKEYITSIISEKLADKELQQKMQQSIVEKELESAMKSLSCESSDTSKTVESLKCSKSCFAKDQEIARLKESIALLDQKLQCVLTPIQLPDSSETSGLNRQKFAQNIKQYNDMLQELSECFVIQMDHFAAIEKNLKNIIDILNYDNDSNKVQDREKLCQCCKELADEQVKIITDRQTLIKSQNQFQKIFSDYNSILYELEIMMDENTKLNVLKDNTARKSSQKLEQLEQIKYDKQSLETEKRSLDQEKDNLEKEKRSLESQKKSLEMERISLNSERKFLEQEKISLNEEKMSLDHQSQLYENCERDLQKEKKALQTRYEHLQDTLDNLQQKIERRNADYKQIMEQLVQSKEEIELLRSQLMLYEEDFQQEKKLKEALLEEKTKLEMELLKQIDYNKQLQESNSTTKPDIKSTVTGPPKDVAICPKCALIFRSLPDLMEHVNRCLDHIH
;
A
#
# COMPACT_ATOMS: atom_id res chain seq x y z
N MET A 1 -41.62 -22.01 -58.98
CA MET A 1 -41.51 -20.58 -59.34
C MET A 1 -40.47 -19.98 -58.41
N ASP A 2 -39.23 -19.95 -58.87
CA ASP A 2 -38.20 -19.03 -58.38
C ASP A 2 -38.40 -17.69 -59.14
N PRO A 3 -37.94 -16.51 -58.68
CA PRO A 3 -36.50 -16.23 -58.86
C PRO A 3 -35.80 -15.31 -57.85
N THR A 4 -34.47 -15.40 -57.90
CA THR A 4 -33.45 -14.34 -57.69
C THR A 4 -33.15 -13.82 -56.27
N GLN A 5 -31.92 -14.15 -55.88
CA GLN A 5 -31.09 -13.57 -54.82
C GLN A 5 -30.92 -12.05 -54.91
N LEU A 6 -30.58 -11.42 -53.79
CA LEU A 6 -29.58 -10.36 -53.74
C LEU A 6 -28.82 -10.41 -52.40
N GLU A 7 -27.49 -10.27 -52.43
CA GLU A 7 -26.63 -10.35 -51.24
C GLU A 7 -26.39 -8.99 -50.60
N ASN A 8 -26.36 -8.91 -49.26
CA ASN A 8 -25.17 -8.48 -48.51
C ASN A 8 -25.33 -8.69 -46.98
N PRO A 9 -24.28 -9.11 -46.23
CA PRO A 9 -24.35 -9.36 -44.79
C PRO A 9 -23.74 -8.23 -43.93
N LYS A 10 -24.35 -7.92 -42.77
CA LYS A 10 -23.70 -7.34 -41.55
C LYS A 10 -24.73 -7.10 -40.42
N ALA A 11 -24.93 -8.06 -39.51
CA ALA A 11 -25.65 -7.85 -38.24
C ALA A 11 -25.50 -9.03 -37.23
N SER A 12 -24.28 -9.49 -36.94
CA SER A 12 -24.06 -10.52 -35.91
C SER A 12 -24.23 -9.94 -34.49
N LYS A 13 -25.47 -9.98 -33.97
CA LYS A 13 -25.70 -9.86 -32.53
C LYS A 13 -24.93 -10.97 -31.80
N ILE A 14 -24.09 -10.61 -30.85
CA ILE A 14 -23.58 -11.56 -29.85
C ILE A 14 -24.51 -11.46 -28.65
N ASN A 15 -25.34 -12.48 -28.44
CA ASN A 15 -26.07 -12.65 -27.18
C ASN A 15 -25.10 -13.10 -26.09
N VAL A 16 -25.36 -12.67 -24.86
CA VAL A 16 -24.74 -13.24 -23.66
C VAL A 16 -25.47 -14.53 -23.30
N GLU A 17 -24.75 -15.62 -23.03
CA GLU A 17 -24.97 -16.62 -21.96
C GLU A 17 -24.14 -17.91 -22.20
N ASN A 18 -24.04 -18.75 -21.15
CA ASN A 18 -23.49 -20.13 -21.16
C ASN A 18 -21.97 -20.31 -21.34
N ASN A 19 -21.19 -19.94 -20.31
CA ASN A 19 -19.86 -20.50 -20.06
C ASN A 19 -19.93 -21.63 -19.00
N GLU A 20 -20.35 -22.84 -19.39
CA GLU A 20 -20.11 -24.06 -18.61
C GLU A 20 -18.89 -24.82 -19.20
N PRO A 21 -17.80 -25.01 -18.45
CA PRO A 21 -16.65 -25.79 -18.93
C PRO A 21 -16.92 -27.30 -18.79
N LEU A 22 -17.33 -27.95 -19.88
CA LEU A 22 -17.39 -29.42 -19.95
C LEU A 22 -15.97 -30.02 -19.84
N PHE A 23 -15.64 -30.56 -18.66
CA PHE A 23 -14.52 -31.48 -18.50
C PHE A 23 -15.03 -32.92 -18.45
N LYS A 24 -14.71 -33.70 -19.49
CA LYS A 24 -14.79 -35.16 -19.43
C LYS A 24 -13.44 -35.70 -18.97
N LEU A 25 -13.46 -36.43 -17.85
CA LEU A 25 -12.32 -37.24 -17.41
C LEU A 25 -12.36 -38.58 -18.17
N ASP A 26 -11.20 -38.96 -18.72
CA ASP A 26 -10.77 -40.30 -19.20
C ASP A 26 -10.11 -40.28 -20.59
N GLU A 27 -9.02 -39.51 -20.76
CA GLU A 27 -8.08 -39.71 -21.89
C GLU A 27 -6.62 -39.41 -21.45
N PRO A 28 -5.65 -40.33 -21.65
CA PRO A 28 -4.29 -40.17 -21.13
C PRO A 28 -3.39 -39.37 -22.09
N VAL A 29 -3.30 -38.06 -21.90
CA VAL A 29 -2.47 -37.19 -22.75
C VAL A 29 -0.98 -37.31 -22.40
N THR A 30 -0.21 -38.01 -23.24
CA THR A 30 1.26 -38.05 -23.18
C THR A 30 1.89 -36.81 -23.81
N THR A 31 2.01 -35.72 -23.06
CA THR A 31 2.70 -34.50 -23.54
C THR A 31 4.20 -34.59 -23.35
N THR A 32 4.94 -34.99 -24.40
CA THR A 32 6.39 -34.87 -24.45
C THR A 32 6.80 -33.40 -24.66
N LEU A 33 7.40 -32.78 -23.64
CA LEU A 33 7.95 -31.42 -23.75
C LEU A 33 9.22 -31.43 -24.61
N ASN A 34 9.08 -31.02 -25.87
CA ASN A 34 10.18 -30.92 -26.83
C ASN A 34 10.99 -29.64 -26.59
N ILE A 35 12.16 -29.77 -25.95
CA ILE A 35 13.08 -28.65 -25.67
C ILE A 35 14.07 -28.52 -26.83
N ASN A 36 13.81 -27.58 -27.73
CA ASN A 36 14.78 -27.15 -28.76
C ASN A 36 15.38 -25.77 -28.39
N PRO A 37 16.68 -25.68 -28.07
CA PRO A 37 17.34 -24.39 -27.89
C PRO A 37 17.76 -23.82 -29.26
N LEU A 38 17.30 -22.62 -29.61
CA LEU A 38 17.82 -21.93 -30.79
C LEU A 38 17.98 -20.42 -30.58
N THR A 39 19.24 -19.99 -30.52
CA THR A 39 19.66 -18.61 -30.74
C THR A 39 19.27 -18.13 -32.14
N ASN A 40 18.57 -17.00 -32.24
CA ASN A 40 18.91 -15.97 -33.21
C ASN A 40 18.30 -14.62 -32.84
N ILE A 41 19.01 -13.55 -33.21
CA ILE A 41 18.53 -12.17 -33.08
C ILE A 41 18.01 -11.73 -34.45
N SER A 42 16.77 -11.27 -34.52
CA SER A 42 16.30 -10.38 -35.57
C SER A 42 15.38 -9.32 -34.99
N THR A 43 15.54 -8.09 -35.45
CA THR A 43 14.76 -6.93 -34.99
C THR A 43 13.52 -6.76 -35.85
N ASN A 44 12.36 -6.62 -35.23
CA ASN A 44 11.28 -5.75 -35.71
C ASN A 44 10.40 -5.31 -34.54
N GLU A 45 9.82 -4.12 -34.65
CA GLU A 45 9.08 -3.46 -33.56
C GLU A 45 7.60 -3.88 -33.49
N ASN A 46 6.95 -3.43 -32.41
CA ASN A 46 5.50 -3.48 -32.17
C ASN A 46 4.90 -4.89 -32.00
N ASP A 47 5.05 -5.43 -30.78
CA ASP A 47 3.84 -5.50 -29.95
C ASP A 47 4.14 -5.31 -28.46
N SER A 48 3.18 -4.77 -27.71
CA SER A 48 3.36 -4.35 -26.30
C SER A 48 3.15 -5.50 -25.29
N LEU A 49 3.95 -6.56 -25.40
CA LEU A 49 3.95 -7.66 -24.43
C LEU A 49 4.85 -7.32 -23.23
N SER A 50 4.23 -6.99 -22.09
CA SER A 50 4.91 -6.79 -20.82
C SER A 50 5.50 -8.12 -20.31
N PHE A 51 6.78 -8.34 -20.58
CA PHE A 51 7.52 -9.54 -20.20
C PHE A 51 7.59 -9.71 -18.68
N ILE A 52 6.70 -10.55 -18.13
CA ILE A 52 6.76 -10.94 -16.71
C ILE A 52 7.97 -11.86 -16.55
N VAL A 53 9.07 -11.29 -16.05
CA VAL A 53 10.26 -12.05 -15.67
C VAL A 53 9.97 -12.78 -14.34
N LEU A 54 9.29 -13.92 -14.43
CA LEU A 54 9.49 -14.97 -13.44
C LEU A 54 10.95 -15.41 -13.57
N GLY A 55 11.79 -15.01 -12.61
CA GLY A 55 13.19 -15.43 -12.56
C GLY A 55 13.28 -16.95 -12.55
N LYS A 56 14.28 -17.53 -13.25
CA LYS A 56 14.44 -18.99 -13.38
C LYS A 56 14.45 -19.68 -12.01
N ASP A 57 15.11 -19.04 -11.06
CA ASP A 57 15.19 -19.36 -9.64
C ASP A 57 13.82 -19.61 -8.98
N SER A 58 12.73 -18.99 -9.47
CA SER A 58 11.37 -19.22 -8.96
C SER A 58 10.70 -20.49 -9.51
N VAL A 59 11.16 -21.01 -10.65
CA VAL A 59 10.60 -22.21 -11.31
C VAL A 59 11.39 -23.45 -10.90
N ASP A 60 12.73 -23.35 -10.91
CA ASP A 60 13.63 -24.46 -10.54
C ASP A 60 13.49 -24.87 -9.06
N VAL A 61 13.14 -23.92 -8.17
CA VAL A 61 12.83 -24.19 -6.76
C VAL A 61 11.52 -24.96 -6.58
N GLN A 62 10.48 -24.71 -7.40
CA GLN A 62 9.24 -25.50 -7.34
C GLN A 62 9.46 -26.93 -7.86
N ALA A 63 10.24 -27.09 -8.93
CA ALA A 63 10.60 -28.42 -9.46
C ALA A 63 11.38 -29.26 -8.42
N SER A 64 12.23 -28.63 -7.62
CA SER A 64 13.04 -29.30 -6.59
C SER A 64 12.30 -29.63 -5.28
N LEU A 65 11.09 -29.08 -5.07
CA LEU A 65 10.27 -29.29 -3.87
C LEU A 65 9.12 -30.29 -4.09
N LEU A 66 8.80 -30.62 -5.34
CA LEU A 66 7.89 -31.71 -5.67
C LEU A 66 8.63 -33.05 -5.54
N ALA A 67 8.20 -33.87 -4.57
CA ALA A 67 8.73 -35.23 -4.44
C ALA A 67 8.55 -36.00 -5.75
N SER A 68 9.64 -36.54 -6.30
CA SER A 68 9.63 -37.15 -7.63
C SER A 68 8.60 -38.28 -7.71
N TYR A 69 7.84 -38.29 -8.80
CA TYR A 69 6.91 -39.38 -9.09
C TYR A 69 7.62 -40.75 -9.06
N VAL A 70 8.89 -40.79 -9.50
CA VAL A 70 9.75 -41.98 -9.45
C VAL A 70 10.06 -42.40 -8.02
N ASP A 71 10.37 -41.46 -7.11
CA ASP A 71 10.67 -41.77 -5.70
C ASP A 71 9.42 -42.30 -4.96
N ILE A 72 8.25 -41.73 -5.26
CA ILE A 72 6.97 -42.16 -4.71
C ILE A 72 6.63 -43.58 -5.22
N GLN A 73 6.82 -43.83 -6.52
CA GLN A 73 6.60 -45.14 -7.13
C GLN A 73 7.60 -46.19 -6.61
N GLN A 74 8.87 -45.84 -6.45
CA GLN A 74 9.89 -46.74 -5.93
C GLN A 74 9.66 -47.06 -4.45
N LYS A 75 9.22 -46.09 -3.63
CA LYS A 75 8.79 -46.36 -2.25
C LYS A 75 7.56 -47.25 -2.18
N SER A 76 6.50 -47.00 -2.95
CA SER A 76 5.28 -47.81 -2.90
C SER A 76 5.52 -49.26 -3.38
N MET A 77 6.41 -49.46 -4.34
CA MET A 77 6.84 -50.81 -4.76
C MET A 77 7.81 -51.50 -3.79
N SER A 78 8.45 -50.77 -2.86
CA SER A 78 9.38 -51.34 -1.87
C SER A 78 8.71 -51.94 -0.62
N ILE A 79 7.40 -51.75 -0.47
CA ILE A 79 6.64 -52.20 0.71
C ILE A 79 6.01 -53.56 0.41
N ASP A 80 6.46 -54.63 1.09
CA ASP A 80 5.80 -55.93 1.03
C ASP A 80 4.52 -55.96 1.90
N TYR A 81 3.44 -55.45 1.32
CA TYR A 81 2.09 -55.52 1.90
C TYR A 81 1.64 -56.95 2.22
N LYS A 82 2.16 -57.98 1.52
CA LYS A 82 1.74 -59.37 1.72
C LYS A 82 2.35 -59.94 3.01
N SER A 83 3.62 -59.66 3.28
CA SER A 83 4.27 -59.99 4.55
C SER A 83 3.64 -59.24 5.74
N ILE A 84 3.34 -57.94 5.58
CA ILE A 84 2.68 -57.13 6.62
C ILE A 84 1.27 -57.64 6.93
N VAL A 85 0.45 -57.93 5.91
CA VAL A 85 -0.92 -58.46 6.11
C VAL A 85 -0.92 -59.87 6.70
N SER A 86 0.12 -60.68 6.43
CA SER A 86 0.24 -62.05 6.97
C SER A 86 0.76 -62.13 8.41
N SER A 87 1.19 -61.01 9.00
CA SER A 87 1.79 -60.95 10.35
C SER A 87 0.94 -60.23 11.40
N LEU A 88 -0.22 -59.69 11.02
CA LEU A 88 -1.19 -59.09 11.95
C LEU A 88 -2.37 -60.04 12.22
N SER A 89 -2.85 -60.05 13.46
CA SER A 89 -4.12 -60.68 13.82
C SER A 89 -5.30 -59.93 13.21
N LEU A 90 -6.48 -60.58 13.14
CA LEU A 90 -7.71 -59.98 12.62
C LEU A 90 -8.09 -58.68 13.35
N THR A 91 -7.88 -58.63 14.67
CA THR A 91 -8.18 -57.47 15.52
C THR A 91 -7.23 -56.30 15.22
N GLU A 92 -5.93 -56.57 15.09
CA GLU A 92 -4.93 -55.55 14.73
C GLU A 92 -5.15 -55.04 13.31
N MET A 93 -5.54 -55.91 12.38
CA MET A 93 -5.90 -55.54 11.01
C MET A 93 -7.14 -54.63 10.98
N GLN A 94 -8.15 -54.92 11.79
CA GLN A 94 -9.36 -54.10 11.92
C GLN A 94 -9.08 -52.74 12.59
N GLN A 95 -8.20 -52.70 13.60
CA GLN A 95 -7.73 -51.45 14.19
C GLN A 95 -6.95 -50.62 13.16
N ARG A 96 -5.97 -51.22 12.47
CA ARG A 96 -5.12 -50.53 11.48
C ARG A 96 -5.90 -50.02 10.26
N LEU A 97 -6.96 -50.73 9.87
CA LEU A 97 -7.93 -50.25 8.87
C LEU A 97 -8.70 -49.02 9.38
N THR A 98 -9.12 -49.03 10.66
CA THR A 98 -9.82 -47.90 11.29
C THR A 98 -8.90 -46.67 11.40
N GLU A 99 -7.64 -46.87 11.77
CA GLU A 99 -6.59 -45.84 11.79
C GLU A 99 -6.34 -45.27 10.38
N MET A 100 -6.18 -46.11 9.35
CA MET A 100 -6.05 -45.68 7.95
C MET A 100 -7.28 -44.92 7.44
N LEU A 101 -8.49 -45.30 7.83
CA LEU A 101 -9.71 -44.57 7.49
C LEU A 101 -9.76 -43.20 8.17
N GLN A 102 -9.35 -43.11 9.44
CA GLN A 102 -9.26 -41.85 10.17
C GLN A 102 -8.15 -40.93 9.58
N GLU A 103 -7.02 -41.50 9.17
CA GLU A 103 -5.96 -40.79 8.46
C GLU A 103 -6.45 -40.29 7.08
N ASN A 104 -7.18 -41.11 6.32
CA ASN A 104 -7.80 -40.68 5.06
C ASN A 104 -8.76 -39.49 5.24
N VAL A 105 -9.52 -39.46 6.34
CA VAL A 105 -10.38 -38.30 6.68
C VAL A 105 -9.53 -37.05 6.99
N LYS A 106 -8.47 -37.20 7.81
CA LYS A 106 -7.53 -36.10 8.13
C LYS A 106 -6.82 -35.56 6.87
N LEU A 107 -6.37 -36.44 5.98
CA LEU A 107 -5.72 -36.09 4.71
C LEU A 107 -6.70 -35.39 3.75
N LYS A 108 -7.95 -35.87 3.63
CA LYS A 108 -8.99 -35.20 2.84
C LYS A 108 -9.29 -33.80 3.36
N GLU A 109 -9.39 -33.62 4.68
CA GLU A 109 -9.64 -32.31 5.27
C GLU A 109 -8.42 -31.37 5.13
N THR A 110 -7.20 -31.89 5.28
CA THR A 110 -5.96 -31.15 5.03
C THR A 110 -5.87 -30.70 3.56
N LEU A 111 -6.24 -31.56 2.62
CA LEU A 111 -6.29 -31.24 1.18
C LEU A 111 -7.39 -30.22 0.87
N ARG A 112 -8.57 -30.31 1.51
CA ARG A 112 -9.65 -29.32 1.40
C ARG A 112 -9.18 -27.95 1.88
N GLN A 113 -8.52 -27.88 3.04
CA GLN A 113 -7.98 -26.65 3.60
C GLN A 113 -6.83 -26.08 2.77
N ASN A 114 -5.97 -26.94 2.20
CA ASN A 114 -4.93 -26.53 1.27
C ASN A 114 -5.51 -25.93 -0.02
N ASN A 115 -6.55 -26.54 -0.59
CA ASN A 115 -7.25 -26.02 -1.78
C ASN A 115 -7.90 -24.64 -1.51
N ILE A 116 -8.53 -24.46 -0.33
CA ILE A 116 -9.09 -23.17 0.10
C ILE A 116 -7.98 -22.12 0.24
N SER A 117 -6.86 -22.46 0.88
CA SER A 117 -5.69 -21.57 1.01
C SER A 117 -5.10 -21.20 -0.35
N MET A 118 -4.93 -22.18 -1.25
CA MET A 118 -4.45 -21.95 -2.62
C MET A 118 -5.38 -21.04 -3.42
N LYS A 119 -6.71 -21.19 -3.24
CA LYS A 119 -7.71 -20.29 -3.85
C LYS A 119 -7.65 -18.88 -3.27
N GLN A 120 -7.39 -18.72 -1.97
CA GLN A 120 -7.15 -17.41 -1.35
C GLN A 120 -5.88 -16.77 -1.93
N GLN A 121 -4.77 -17.50 -2.01
CA GLN A 121 -3.52 -17.03 -2.62
C GLN A 121 -3.70 -16.64 -4.09
N PHE A 122 -4.46 -17.41 -4.87
CA PHE A 122 -4.78 -17.09 -6.27
C PHE A 122 -5.62 -15.80 -6.38
N ASN A 123 -6.64 -15.63 -5.54
CA ASN A 123 -7.43 -14.40 -5.49
C ASN A 123 -6.56 -13.19 -5.10
N THR A 124 -5.66 -13.35 -4.14
CA THR A 124 -4.68 -12.32 -3.78
C THR A 124 -3.76 -11.98 -4.96
N LEU A 125 -3.20 -12.97 -5.64
CA LEU A 125 -2.36 -12.77 -6.83
C LEU A 125 -3.11 -12.03 -7.95
N ALA A 126 -4.40 -12.33 -8.17
CA ALA A 126 -5.24 -11.61 -9.12
C ALA A 126 -5.42 -10.14 -8.74
N MET A 127 -5.63 -9.82 -7.45
CA MET A 127 -5.66 -8.42 -6.98
C MET A 127 -4.32 -7.70 -7.16
N TRP A 128 -3.19 -8.37 -6.91
CA TRP A 128 -1.86 -7.79 -7.20
C TRP A 128 -1.69 -7.53 -8.70
N GLN A 129 -2.16 -8.42 -9.57
CA GLN A 129 -2.13 -8.22 -11.03
C GLN A 129 -3.02 -7.04 -11.48
N GLU A 130 -4.19 -6.86 -10.86
CA GLU A 130 -5.09 -5.73 -11.12
C GLU A 130 -4.47 -4.39 -10.69
N GLU A 131 -3.94 -4.28 -9.47
CA GLU A 131 -3.24 -3.06 -9.03
C GLU A 131 -1.97 -2.78 -9.86
N VAL A 132 -1.23 -3.81 -10.28
CA VAL A 132 -0.06 -3.65 -11.17
C VAL A 132 -0.48 -3.12 -12.55
N THR A 133 -1.53 -3.64 -13.18
CA THR A 133 -2.00 -3.14 -14.48
C THR A 133 -2.55 -1.71 -14.39
N LYS A 134 -3.28 -1.41 -13.32
CA LYS A 134 -3.78 -0.07 -12.95
C LYS A 134 -2.66 0.95 -12.73
N VAL A 135 -1.56 0.58 -12.06
CA VAL A 135 -0.36 1.43 -11.92
C VAL A 135 0.32 1.65 -13.28
N HIS A 136 0.48 0.61 -14.10
CA HIS A 136 1.02 0.76 -15.46
C HIS A 136 0.16 1.69 -16.33
N GLN A 137 -1.17 1.60 -16.22
CA GLN A 137 -2.10 2.46 -16.94
C GLN A 137 -2.04 3.92 -16.44
N ASN A 138 -1.89 4.14 -15.13
CA ASN A 138 -1.67 5.48 -14.57
C ASN A 138 -0.33 6.09 -15.03
N HIS A 139 0.75 5.30 -15.08
CA HIS A 139 2.02 5.75 -15.64
C HIS A 139 1.91 6.06 -17.14
N LYS A 140 1.24 5.21 -17.92
CA LYS A 140 0.99 5.43 -19.36
C LYS A 140 0.19 6.72 -19.62
N GLN A 141 -0.79 7.03 -18.77
CA GLN A 141 -1.52 8.31 -18.81
C GLN A 141 -0.60 9.49 -18.50
N LYS A 142 0.14 9.46 -17.38
CA LYS A 142 1.08 10.53 -16.99
C LYS A 142 2.16 10.80 -18.04
N PHE A 143 2.65 9.76 -18.72
CA PHE A 143 3.58 9.91 -19.84
C PHE A 143 2.94 10.56 -21.06
N ALA A 144 1.65 10.32 -21.33
CA ALA A 144 0.91 11.02 -22.38
C ALA A 144 0.71 12.50 -22.03
N GLU A 145 0.22 12.81 -20.83
CA GLU A 145 0.05 14.18 -20.31
C GLU A 145 1.37 14.97 -20.33
N THR A 146 2.47 14.34 -19.89
CA THR A 146 3.82 14.95 -19.93
C THR A 146 4.28 15.19 -21.37
N LYS A 147 3.99 14.27 -22.31
CA LYS A 147 4.33 14.41 -23.72
C LYS A 147 3.53 15.54 -24.40
N GLU A 148 2.27 15.72 -24.03
CA GLU A 148 1.44 16.84 -24.48
C GLU A 148 1.94 18.17 -23.93
N LEU A 149 2.29 18.26 -22.64
CA LEU A 149 2.89 19.44 -22.03
C LEU A 149 4.24 19.80 -22.70
N ILE A 150 5.10 18.81 -22.97
CA ILE A 150 6.36 19.03 -23.71
C ILE A 150 6.08 19.54 -25.13
N ASN A 151 5.04 19.05 -25.81
CA ASN A 151 4.67 19.55 -27.13
C ASN A 151 4.11 20.98 -27.09
N PHE A 152 3.33 21.32 -26.05
CA PHE A 152 2.85 22.68 -25.81
C PHE A 152 4.02 23.64 -25.57
N LEU A 153 4.92 23.31 -24.65
CA LEU A 153 6.12 24.11 -24.35
C LEU A 153 7.05 24.24 -25.56
N LYS A 154 7.16 23.22 -26.41
CA LYS A 154 7.88 23.33 -27.70
C LYS A 154 7.21 24.30 -28.66
N LYS A 155 5.88 24.26 -28.79
CA LYS A 155 5.12 25.21 -29.63
C LYS A 155 5.28 26.64 -29.12
N GLU A 156 5.15 26.84 -27.81
CA GLU A 156 5.36 28.13 -27.16
C GLU A 156 6.79 28.65 -27.33
N ASN A 157 7.82 27.79 -27.19
CA ASN A 157 9.21 28.18 -27.48
C ASN A 157 9.42 28.54 -28.97
N CYS A 158 8.76 27.85 -29.90
CA CYS A 158 8.78 28.24 -31.33
C CYS A 158 8.09 29.60 -31.56
N GLU A 159 6.96 29.88 -30.91
CA GLU A 159 6.27 31.17 -31.01
C GLU A 159 7.06 32.31 -30.34
N LEU A 160 7.69 32.08 -29.20
CA LEU A 160 8.58 33.03 -28.53
C LEU A 160 9.84 33.28 -29.36
N LYS A 161 10.44 32.24 -29.95
CA LYS A 161 11.60 32.39 -30.84
C LYS A 161 11.24 33.15 -32.12
N ALA A 162 10.05 32.91 -32.69
CA ALA A 162 9.55 33.69 -33.83
C ALA A 162 9.31 35.17 -33.45
N LYS A 163 8.76 35.46 -32.26
CA LYS A 163 8.61 36.83 -31.73
C LYS A 163 9.96 37.51 -31.49
N LEU A 164 10.96 36.78 -30.98
CA LEU A 164 12.33 37.29 -30.82
C LEU A 164 12.98 37.61 -32.17
N SER A 165 12.87 36.74 -33.17
CA SER A 165 13.38 37.04 -34.52
C SER A 165 12.62 38.22 -35.17
N LEU A 166 11.32 38.37 -34.92
CA LEU A 166 10.54 39.53 -35.39
C LEU A 166 11.01 40.83 -34.74
N LEU A 167 11.28 40.82 -33.43
CA LEU A 167 11.85 41.97 -32.70
C LEU A 167 13.27 42.29 -33.18
N GLN A 168 14.10 41.27 -33.39
CA GLN A 168 15.48 41.46 -33.84
C GLN A 168 15.53 42.06 -35.26
N HIS A 169 14.63 41.64 -36.16
CA HIS A 169 14.46 42.31 -37.47
C HIS A 169 13.86 43.71 -37.38
N ALA A 170 13.08 44.03 -36.33
CA ALA A 170 12.62 45.40 -36.07
C ALA A 170 13.75 46.29 -35.52
N GLU A 171 14.70 45.72 -34.76
CA GLU A 171 15.93 46.41 -34.34
C GLU A 171 16.89 46.62 -35.53
N ASP A 172 17.11 45.62 -36.39
CA ASP A 172 17.90 45.75 -37.62
C ASP A 172 17.34 46.89 -38.52
N MET A 173 16.02 46.89 -38.76
CA MET A 173 15.32 47.98 -39.47
C MET A 173 15.44 49.34 -38.76
N GLY A 174 15.56 49.35 -37.43
CA GLY A 174 15.81 50.56 -36.65
C GLY A 174 17.21 51.13 -36.87
N TYR A 175 18.24 50.29 -36.84
CA TYR A 175 19.62 50.73 -37.05
C TYR A 175 19.90 51.16 -38.49
N GLU A 176 19.24 50.58 -39.48
CA GLU A 176 19.36 51.03 -40.88
C GLU A 176 18.68 52.40 -41.12
N ALA A 177 17.63 52.74 -40.35
CA ALA A 177 16.91 54.01 -40.44
C ALA A 177 17.57 55.20 -39.70
N ILE A 178 18.50 54.97 -38.78
CA ILE A 178 19.10 56.01 -37.91
C ILE A 178 20.31 56.74 -38.57
N SER A 179 20.83 56.23 -39.69
CA SER A 179 21.98 56.86 -40.39
C SER A 179 21.61 58.13 -41.19
N THR A 180 20.32 58.48 -41.30
CA THR A 180 19.84 59.68 -41.98
C THR A 180 18.72 60.36 -41.21
N PHE A 181 18.73 61.71 -41.26
CA PHE A 181 17.74 62.70 -40.81
C PHE A 181 18.16 63.56 -39.61
N SER A 182 18.61 64.77 -39.94
CA SER A 182 18.85 65.87 -38.99
C SER A 182 17.54 66.55 -38.55
N GLU A 183 17.57 67.13 -37.35
CA GLU A 183 16.84 68.33 -36.90
C GLU A 183 15.51 68.71 -37.62
N SER A 184 14.35 68.45 -37.00
CA SER A 184 13.22 69.40 -36.98
C SER A 184 12.19 69.11 -35.86
N ASP A 185 11.65 70.20 -35.31
CA ASP A 185 10.36 70.43 -34.63
C ASP A 185 9.53 69.24 -34.05
N ILE A 186 9.37 69.09 -32.74
CA ILE A 186 8.54 69.89 -31.79
C ILE A 186 7.02 69.58 -31.78
N MET A 187 6.53 69.32 -30.56
CA MET A 187 5.15 69.40 -29.99
C MET A 187 4.15 68.23 -30.00
N THR A 188 3.60 67.99 -28.80
CA THR A 188 2.29 67.40 -28.43
C THR A 188 2.00 65.94 -28.83
N SER A 189 1.38 65.10 -27.99
CA SER A 189 0.37 65.37 -26.95
C SER A 189 0.48 64.47 -25.71
N ASP A 190 0.01 64.96 -24.55
CA ASP A 190 0.06 64.28 -23.26
C ASP A 190 -1.36 64.03 -22.70
N GLU A 191 -1.93 62.84 -22.94
CA GLU A 191 -3.20 62.40 -22.31
C GLU A 191 -3.45 60.88 -22.44
N ASP A 192 -3.22 60.08 -21.38
CA ASP A 192 -4.09 58.94 -20.98
C ASP A 192 -3.61 58.13 -19.74
N MET A 193 -2.38 58.35 -19.25
CA MET A 193 -1.76 57.51 -18.21
C MET A 193 -2.48 57.43 -16.82
N PRO A 194 -3.42 58.32 -16.39
CA PRO A 194 -4.10 58.16 -15.10
C PRO A 194 -5.18 57.06 -15.05
N LYS A 195 -5.84 56.75 -16.18
CA LYS A 195 -7.10 55.96 -16.18
C LYS A 195 -6.86 54.47 -15.94
N LEU A 196 -5.78 53.92 -16.52
CA LEU A 196 -5.46 52.49 -16.45
C LEU A 196 -5.12 52.04 -15.02
N THR A 197 -4.33 52.84 -14.30
CA THR A 197 -3.89 52.56 -12.93
C THR A 197 -5.08 52.47 -11.97
N GLY A 198 -6.04 53.38 -12.07
CA GLY A 198 -7.27 53.36 -11.27
C GLY A 198 -8.16 52.13 -11.55
N ALA A 199 -8.23 51.68 -12.81
CA ALA A 199 -8.97 50.48 -13.17
C ALA A 199 -8.32 49.21 -12.59
N ILE A 200 -6.98 49.09 -12.66
CA ILE A 200 -6.23 47.97 -12.09
C ILE A 200 -6.42 47.90 -10.57
N SER A 201 -6.26 49.03 -9.86
CA SER A 201 -6.50 49.08 -8.41
C SER A 201 -7.93 48.68 -8.03
N LYS A 202 -8.93 49.11 -8.81
CA LYS A 202 -10.34 48.77 -8.54
C LYS A 202 -10.62 47.27 -8.75
N ILE A 203 -10.08 46.65 -9.80
CA ILE A 203 -10.20 45.21 -10.04
C ILE A 203 -9.48 44.39 -8.96
N ALA A 204 -8.31 44.84 -8.50
CA ALA A 204 -7.60 44.20 -7.40
C ALA A 204 -8.39 44.26 -6.09
N ILE A 205 -8.96 45.42 -5.74
CA ILE A 205 -9.79 45.59 -4.54
C ILE A 205 -11.05 44.72 -4.60
N GLU A 206 -11.74 44.65 -5.74
CA GLU A 206 -12.96 43.84 -5.85
C GLU A 206 -12.65 42.34 -5.74
N LYS A 207 -11.58 41.84 -6.37
CA LYS A 207 -11.12 40.46 -6.17
C LYS A 207 -10.70 40.18 -4.71
N CYS A 208 -10.09 41.13 -4.02
CA CYS A 208 -9.81 40.99 -2.59
C CYS A 208 -11.10 40.93 -1.75
N LYS A 209 -12.14 41.71 -2.07
CA LYS A 209 -13.44 41.60 -1.41
C LYS A 209 -14.11 40.25 -1.67
N GLU A 210 -14.08 39.75 -2.91
CA GLU A 210 -14.63 38.44 -3.28
C GLU A 210 -13.92 37.33 -2.49
N TYR A 211 -12.58 37.36 -2.44
CA TYR A 211 -11.77 36.40 -1.68
C TYR A 211 -12.05 36.46 -0.16
N ILE A 212 -12.11 37.66 0.43
CA ILE A 212 -12.46 37.86 1.84
C ILE A 212 -13.90 37.40 2.12
N THR A 213 -14.85 37.67 1.23
CA THR A 213 -16.25 37.24 1.36
C THR A 213 -16.37 35.72 1.26
N SER A 214 -15.59 35.09 0.37
CA SER A 214 -15.48 33.63 0.27
C SER A 214 -14.94 33.02 1.57
N ILE A 215 -13.83 33.55 2.10
CA ILE A 215 -13.24 33.08 3.37
C ILE A 215 -14.20 33.29 4.55
N ILE A 216 -14.92 34.41 4.62
CA ILE A 216 -15.91 34.65 5.68
C ILE A 216 -17.10 33.68 5.54
N SER A 217 -17.54 33.39 4.31
CA SER A 217 -18.62 32.42 4.06
C SER A 217 -18.21 30.99 4.42
N GLU A 218 -16.99 30.60 4.05
CA GLU A 218 -16.37 29.31 4.42
C GLU A 218 -16.20 29.19 5.94
N LYS A 219 -15.72 30.24 6.62
CA LYS A 219 -15.59 30.28 8.08
C LYS A 219 -16.93 30.32 8.82
N LEU A 220 -17.99 30.82 8.20
CA LEU A 220 -19.34 30.71 8.75
C LEU A 220 -19.92 29.30 8.55
N ALA A 221 -19.70 28.68 7.39
CA ALA A 221 -20.10 27.30 7.11
C ALA A 221 -19.37 26.29 8.03
N ASP A 222 -18.05 26.45 8.23
CA ASP A 222 -17.26 25.71 9.23
C ASP A 222 -17.91 25.81 10.63
N LYS A 223 -18.32 27.02 11.01
CA LYS A 223 -18.84 27.30 12.36
C LYS A 223 -20.26 26.77 12.55
N GLU A 224 -21.10 26.80 11.51
CA GLU A 224 -22.42 26.17 11.52
C GLU A 224 -22.31 24.64 11.51
N LEU A 225 -21.36 24.07 10.77
CA LEU A 225 -21.06 22.64 10.77
C LEU A 225 -20.53 22.19 12.14
N GLN A 226 -19.64 22.97 12.76
CA GLN A 226 -19.14 22.73 14.11
C GLN A 226 -20.28 22.84 15.14
N GLN A 227 -21.18 23.82 15.01
CA GLN A 227 -22.34 23.95 15.89
C GLN A 227 -23.32 22.77 15.75
N LYS A 228 -23.58 22.30 14.52
CA LYS A 228 -24.37 21.08 14.25
C LYS A 228 -23.69 19.82 14.78
N MET A 229 -22.37 19.73 14.71
CA MET A 229 -21.62 18.62 15.31
C MET A 229 -21.68 18.67 16.85
N GLN A 230 -21.54 19.84 17.46
CA GLN A 230 -21.71 20.06 18.90
C GLN A 230 -23.13 19.66 19.35
N GLN A 231 -24.15 20.02 18.58
CA GLN A 231 -25.55 19.69 18.84
C GLN A 231 -25.80 18.17 18.72
N SER A 232 -25.23 17.50 17.71
CA SER A 232 -25.31 16.04 17.57
C SER A 232 -24.55 15.28 18.67
N ILE A 233 -23.49 15.87 19.23
CA ILE A 233 -22.81 15.34 20.43
C ILE A 233 -23.73 15.46 21.64
N VAL A 234 -24.30 16.64 21.91
CA VAL A 234 -25.23 16.86 23.03
C VAL A 234 -26.50 15.99 22.91
N GLU A 235 -27.04 15.79 21.70
CA GLU A 235 -28.15 14.87 21.47
C GLU A 235 -27.76 13.40 21.73
N LYS A 236 -26.54 12.97 21.36
CA LYS A 236 -26.04 11.62 21.70
C LYS A 236 -25.74 11.46 23.18
N GLU A 237 -25.25 12.49 23.85
CA GLU A 237 -25.04 12.49 25.30
C GLU A 237 -26.38 12.48 26.06
N LEU A 238 -27.40 13.20 25.57
CA LEU A 238 -28.75 13.16 26.11
C LEU A 238 -29.44 11.81 25.88
N GLU A 239 -29.32 11.23 24.68
CA GLU A 239 -29.80 9.88 24.36
C GLU A 239 -29.07 8.79 25.17
N SER A 240 -27.77 8.95 25.39
CA SER A 240 -26.99 8.07 26.27
C SER A 240 -27.38 8.25 27.74
N ALA A 241 -27.62 9.48 28.20
CA ALA A 241 -28.08 9.77 29.55
C ALA A 241 -29.50 9.25 29.79
N MET A 242 -30.40 9.33 28.80
CA MET A 242 -31.73 8.71 28.87
C MET A 242 -31.63 7.19 28.93
N LYS A 243 -30.69 6.56 28.20
CA LYS A 243 -30.42 5.11 28.34
C LYS A 243 -29.84 4.75 29.71
N SER A 244 -28.94 5.55 30.28
CA SER A 244 -28.41 5.35 31.64
C SER A 244 -29.48 5.54 32.72
N LEU A 245 -30.27 6.62 32.65
CA LEU A 245 -31.37 6.90 33.59
C LEU A 245 -32.51 5.87 33.52
N SER A 246 -32.66 5.17 32.39
CA SER A 246 -33.58 4.04 32.26
C SER A 246 -33.06 2.73 32.87
N CYS A 247 -31.82 2.70 33.37
CA CYS A 247 -31.12 1.46 33.72
C CYS A 247 -30.43 1.46 35.10
N GLU A 248 -30.73 2.39 36.00
CA GLU A 248 -30.17 2.36 37.36
C GLU A 248 -31.13 2.90 38.44
N SER A 249 -32.15 2.11 38.77
CA SER A 249 -33.03 2.31 39.93
C SER A 249 -32.77 1.26 41.04
N SER A 250 -31.49 1.01 41.33
CA SER A 250 -31.07 0.12 42.42
C SER A 250 -29.81 0.59 43.16
N ASP A 251 -29.72 1.88 43.48
CA ASP A 251 -28.73 2.35 44.45
C ASP A 251 -29.18 1.99 45.88
N THR A 252 -28.48 1.03 46.51
CA THR A 252 -28.03 1.12 47.91
C THR A 252 -27.24 -0.13 48.29
N SER A 253 -25.96 0.04 48.61
CA SER A 253 -25.11 -1.03 49.15
C SER A 253 -25.49 -1.37 50.60
N LYS A 254 -26.53 -2.20 50.80
CA LYS A 254 -26.91 -2.74 52.12
C LYS A 254 -27.74 -4.03 52.13
N THR A 255 -27.78 -4.75 51.01
CA THR A 255 -28.76 -5.84 50.76
C THR A 255 -28.17 -7.13 50.17
N VAL A 256 -26.85 -7.32 50.16
CA VAL A 256 -26.20 -8.49 49.53
C VAL A 256 -26.69 -9.83 50.12
N GLU A 257 -26.91 -9.90 51.43
CA GLU A 257 -27.48 -11.09 52.09
C GLU A 257 -29.02 -11.16 51.95
N SER A 258 -29.73 -10.03 52.00
CA SER A 258 -31.20 -10.02 51.90
C SER A 258 -31.71 -10.27 50.47
N LEU A 259 -30.98 -9.93 49.42
CA LEU A 259 -31.30 -10.29 48.03
C LEU A 259 -31.02 -11.78 47.74
N LYS A 260 -29.97 -12.35 48.34
CA LYS A 260 -29.69 -13.79 48.28
C LYS A 260 -30.74 -14.58 49.08
N CYS A 261 -31.15 -14.05 50.24
CA CYS A 261 -32.28 -14.54 51.02
C CYS A 261 -33.59 -14.42 50.21
N SER A 262 -33.90 -13.27 49.61
CA SER A 262 -35.14 -13.04 48.85
C SER A 262 -35.26 -13.94 47.61
N LYS A 263 -34.20 -14.07 46.80
CA LYS A 263 -34.19 -15.03 45.69
C LYS A 263 -34.26 -16.49 46.16
N SER A 264 -33.62 -16.82 47.29
CA SER A 264 -33.80 -18.14 47.93
C SER A 264 -35.20 -18.33 48.51
N CYS A 265 -35.87 -17.28 48.97
CA CYS A 265 -37.21 -17.32 49.53
C CYS A 265 -38.18 -17.53 48.39
N PHE A 266 -38.17 -16.70 47.34
CA PHE A 266 -39.01 -16.88 46.16
C PHE A 266 -38.84 -18.26 45.51
N ALA A 267 -37.60 -18.78 45.43
CA ALA A 267 -37.34 -20.15 44.97
C ALA A 267 -37.94 -21.20 45.91
N LYS A 268 -37.75 -21.06 47.23
CA LYS A 268 -38.33 -21.93 48.27
C LYS A 268 -39.84 -21.81 48.37
N ASP A 269 -40.44 -20.66 48.10
CA ASP A 269 -41.89 -20.41 48.13
C ASP A 269 -42.54 -21.00 46.87
N GLN A 270 -41.87 -20.92 45.73
CA GLN A 270 -42.25 -21.60 44.49
C GLN A 270 -42.00 -23.13 44.58
N GLU A 271 -41.05 -23.57 45.40
CA GLU A 271 -40.85 -24.99 45.73
C GLU A 271 -41.85 -25.48 46.79
N ILE A 272 -42.19 -24.69 47.81
CA ILE A 272 -43.26 -24.93 48.77
C ILE A 272 -44.62 -24.91 48.07
N ALA A 273 -44.82 -24.09 47.03
CA ALA A 273 -46.01 -24.13 46.20
C ALA A 273 -46.09 -25.46 45.42
N ARG A 274 -45.02 -25.86 44.72
CA ARG A 274 -44.95 -27.15 44.02
C ARG A 274 -45.03 -28.36 44.97
N LEU A 275 -44.50 -28.26 46.18
CA LEU A 275 -44.61 -29.27 47.22
C LEU A 275 -46.02 -29.30 47.84
N LYS A 276 -46.69 -28.15 48.02
CA LYS A 276 -48.10 -28.11 48.45
C LYS A 276 -49.04 -28.63 47.36
N GLU A 277 -48.76 -28.36 46.09
CA GLU A 277 -49.48 -28.91 44.95
C GLU A 277 -49.23 -30.42 44.84
N SER A 278 -47.98 -30.86 45.00
CA SER A 278 -47.62 -32.28 45.05
C SER A 278 -48.19 -32.99 46.29
N ILE A 279 -48.31 -32.32 47.43
CA ILE A 279 -48.95 -32.85 48.64
C ILE A 279 -50.46 -32.87 48.44
N ALA A 280 -51.09 -31.85 47.85
CA ALA A 280 -52.51 -31.89 47.52
C ALA A 280 -52.84 -32.98 46.49
N LEU A 281 -51.94 -33.26 45.55
CA LEU A 281 -52.07 -34.37 44.59
C LEU A 281 -51.72 -35.73 45.22
N LEU A 282 -50.85 -35.77 46.22
CA LEU A 282 -50.57 -36.96 47.03
C LEU A 282 -51.73 -37.25 47.99
N ASP A 283 -52.34 -36.24 48.58
CA ASP A 283 -53.56 -36.30 49.39
C ASP A 283 -54.75 -36.68 48.52
N GLN A 284 -54.88 -36.16 47.30
CA GLN A 284 -55.88 -36.62 46.33
C GLN A 284 -55.68 -38.10 46.00
N LYS A 285 -54.43 -38.55 45.77
CA LYS A 285 -54.11 -39.98 45.59
C LYS A 285 -54.36 -40.82 46.84
N LEU A 286 -53.98 -40.34 48.02
CA LEU A 286 -54.20 -41.00 49.30
C LEU A 286 -55.68 -41.05 49.63
N GLN A 287 -56.46 -40.03 49.29
CA GLN A 287 -57.91 -40.01 49.47
C GLN A 287 -58.62 -40.95 48.48
N CYS A 288 -58.04 -41.22 47.30
CA CYS A 288 -58.44 -42.31 46.41
C CYS A 288 -57.92 -43.71 46.82
N VAL A 289 -57.03 -43.81 47.82
CA VAL A 289 -56.47 -45.08 48.36
C VAL A 289 -56.98 -45.38 49.78
N LEU A 290 -57.46 -44.36 50.49
CA LEU A 290 -58.00 -44.38 51.85
C LEU A 290 -59.52 -44.11 51.89
N THR A 291 -60.15 -43.72 50.77
CA THR A 291 -61.47 -44.31 50.48
C THR A 291 -61.28 -45.82 50.57
N PRO A 292 -62.04 -46.54 51.42
CA PRO A 292 -62.04 -47.98 51.38
C PRO A 292 -62.27 -48.42 49.93
N ILE A 293 -61.56 -49.44 49.48
CA ILE A 293 -61.89 -50.09 48.22
C ILE A 293 -63.26 -50.75 48.43
N GLN A 294 -64.31 -50.01 48.11
CA GLN A 294 -65.52 -50.59 47.57
C GLN A 294 -65.10 -51.29 46.29
N LEU A 295 -64.69 -52.56 46.46
CA LEU A 295 -65.04 -53.62 45.53
C LEU A 295 -66.52 -53.35 45.18
N PRO A 296 -66.86 -53.10 43.90
CA PRO A 296 -68.21 -52.66 43.54
C PRO A 296 -69.21 -53.65 44.13
N ASP A 297 -70.20 -53.12 44.87
CA ASP A 297 -70.89 -53.83 45.96
C ASP A 297 -71.55 -55.13 45.48
N SER A 298 -70.75 -56.20 45.58
CA SER A 298 -71.09 -57.57 45.20
C SER A 298 -71.64 -58.33 46.40
N SER A 299 -71.81 -57.64 47.53
CA SER A 299 -72.58 -58.03 48.70
C SER A 299 -74.03 -58.39 48.31
N GLU A 300 -74.73 -57.49 47.61
CA GLU A 300 -76.11 -57.71 47.16
C GLU A 300 -76.22 -58.82 46.09
N THR A 301 -75.36 -58.78 45.07
CA THR A 301 -75.40 -59.77 43.98
C THR A 301 -74.98 -61.16 44.41
N SER A 302 -73.96 -61.30 45.29
CA SER A 302 -73.58 -62.60 45.85
C SER A 302 -74.63 -63.15 46.80
N GLY A 303 -75.29 -62.31 47.62
CA GLY A 303 -76.42 -62.72 48.44
C GLY A 303 -77.56 -63.30 47.61
N LEU A 304 -78.01 -62.55 46.59
CA LEU A 304 -79.09 -62.97 45.70
C LEU A 304 -78.73 -64.22 44.88
N ASN A 305 -77.51 -64.31 44.37
CA ASN A 305 -77.06 -65.46 43.57
C ASN A 305 -76.84 -66.71 44.43
N ARG A 306 -76.37 -66.58 45.68
CA ARG A 306 -76.26 -67.68 46.64
C ARG A 306 -77.65 -68.18 47.08
N GLN A 307 -78.62 -67.28 47.20
CA GLN A 307 -80.02 -67.63 47.45
C GLN A 307 -80.65 -68.37 46.25
N LYS A 308 -80.46 -67.88 45.01
CA LYS A 308 -80.88 -68.57 43.78
C LYS A 308 -80.23 -69.95 43.65
N PHE A 309 -78.93 -70.06 43.90
CA PHE A 309 -78.21 -71.34 43.85
C PHE A 309 -78.75 -72.35 44.87
N ALA A 310 -79.03 -71.92 46.11
CA ALA A 310 -79.68 -72.75 47.11
C ALA A 310 -81.13 -73.14 46.73
N GLN A 311 -81.88 -72.24 46.09
CA GLN A 311 -83.22 -72.54 45.56
C GLN A 311 -83.17 -73.55 44.41
N ASN A 312 -82.22 -73.41 43.48
CA ASN A 312 -82.03 -74.35 42.36
C ASN A 312 -81.62 -75.73 42.87
N ILE A 313 -80.64 -75.82 43.79
CA ILE A 313 -80.27 -77.09 44.44
C ILE A 313 -81.49 -77.71 45.13
N LYS A 314 -82.30 -76.91 45.83
CA LYS A 314 -83.53 -77.43 46.45
C LYS A 314 -84.49 -77.96 45.39
N GLN A 315 -84.75 -77.23 44.31
CA GLN A 315 -85.63 -77.68 43.22
C GLN A 315 -85.12 -78.96 42.55
N TYR A 316 -83.80 -79.12 42.37
CA TYR A 316 -83.21 -80.35 41.83
C TYR A 316 -83.36 -81.53 42.80
N ASN A 317 -83.19 -81.30 44.11
CA ASN A 317 -83.41 -82.34 45.13
C ASN A 317 -84.90 -82.71 45.25
N ASP A 318 -85.80 -81.72 45.26
CA ASP A 318 -87.26 -81.91 45.30
C ASP A 318 -87.71 -82.73 44.05
N MET A 319 -87.13 -82.47 42.87
CA MET A 319 -87.38 -83.20 41.61
C MET A 319 -86.76 -84.61 41.57
N LEU A 320 -85.58 -84.81 42.16
CA LEU A 320 -84.98 -86.14 42.34
C LEU A 320 -85.77 -86.98 43.35
N GLN A 321 -86.36 -86.34 44.37
CA GLN A 321 -87.23 -87.00 45.34
C GLN A 321 -88.55 -87.43 44.68
N GLU A 322 -89.22 -86.57 43.91
CA GLU A 322 -90.43 -86.92 43.13
C GLU A 322 -90.15 -88.09 42.15
N LEU A 323 -88.97 -88.08 41.50
CA LEU A 323 -88.52 -89.17 40.64
C LEU A 323 -88.31 -90.48 41.43
N SER A 324 -87.69 -90.41 42.61
CA SER A 324 -87.45 -91.58 43.48
C SER A 324 -88.77 -92.16 44.03
N GLU A 325 -89.70 -91.31 44.43
CA GLU A 325 -91.03 -91.72 44.91
C GLU A 325 -91.84 -92.38 43.79
N CYS A 326 -91.79 -91.82 42.57
CA CYS A 326 -92.39 -92.43 41.37
C CYS A 326 -91.84 -93.85 41.08
N PHE A 327 -90.53 -94.08 41.25
CA PHE A 327 -89.96 -95.43 41.10
C PHE A 327 -90.39 -96.41 42.21
N VAL A 328 -90.52 -95.95 43.46
CA VAL A 328 -91.04 -96.79 44.56
C VAL A 328 -92.50 -97.16 44.32
N ILE A 329 -93.33 -96.19 43.95
CA ILE A 329 -94.76 -96.38 43.66
C ILE A 329 -94.95 -97.37 42.48
N GLN A 330 -94.10 -97.30 41.44
CA GLN A 330 -94.12 -98.29 40.36
C GLN A 330 -93.81 -99.73 40.86
N MET A 331 -92.92 -99.91 41.84
CA MET A 331 -92.67 -101.24 42.42
C MET A 331 -93.90 -101.78 43.17
N ASP A 332 -94.60 -100.93 43.91
CA ASP A 332 -95.86 -101.30 44.58
C ASP A 332 -96.97 -101.65 43.57
N HIS A 333 -97.05 -100.93 42.44
CA HIS A 333 -97.97 -101.27 41.34
C HIS A 333 -97.66 -102.63 40.71
N PHE A 334 -96.39 -102.98 40.51
CA PHE A 334 -96.02 -104.33 40.04
C PHE A 334 -96.41 -105.42 41.06
N ALA A 335 -96.23 -105.18 42.36
CA ALA A 335 -96.64 -106.12 43.41
C ALA A 335 -98.18 -106.26 43.50
N ALA A 336 -98.93 -105.17 43.30
CA ALA A 336 -100.40 -105.20 43.22
C ALA A 336 -100.89 -106.01 42.01
N ILE A 337 -100.24 -105.85 40.85
CA ILE A 337 -100.53 -106.64 39.64
C ILE A 337 -100.20 -108.12 39.87
N GLU A 338 -99.04 -108.46 40.46
CA GLU A 338 -98.70 -109.85 40.78
C GLU A 338 -99.76 -110.50 41.69
N LYS A 339 -100.19 -109.79 42.73
CA LYS A 339 -101.26 -110.23 43.65
C LYS A 339 -102.59 -110.45 42.90
N ASN A 340 -102.98 -109.55 42.02
CA ASN A 340 -104.24 -109.66 41.28
C ASN A 340 -104.20 -110.79 40.24
N LEU A 341 -103.07 -111.00 39.56
CA LEU A 341 -102.84 -112.17 38.70
C LEU A 341 -102.89 -113.48 39.51
N LYS A 342 -102.35 -113.48 40.73
CA LYS A 342 -102.41 -114.64 41.64
C LYS A 342 -103.83 -114.95 42.09
N ASN A 343 -104.62 -113.94 42.46
CA ASN A 343 -106.06 -114.10 42.77
C ASN A 343 -106.82 -114.71 41.58
N ILE A 344 -106.53 -114.27 40.35
CA ILE A 344 -107.12 -114.84 39.12
C ILE A 344 -106.74 -116.32 38.96
N ILE A 345 -105.48 -116.69 39.18
CA ILE A 345 -105.02 -118.09 39.13
C ILE A 345 -105.73 -118.94 40.20
N ASP A 346 -105.82 -118.45 41.44
CA ASP A 346 -106.45 -119.17 42.55
C ASP A 346 -107.96 -119.38 42.33
N ILE A 347 -108.66 -118.42 41.71
CA ILE A 347 -110.07 -118.57 41.29
C ILE A 347 -110.21 -119.62 40.18
N LEU A 348 -109.31 -119.62 39.18
CA LEU A 348 -109.35 -120.56 38.05
C LEU A 348 -109.04 -122.01 38.44
N ASN A 349 -108.37 -122.23 39.57
CA ASN A 349 -108.00 -123.57 40.06
C ASN A 349 -109.07 -124.22 40.97
N TYR A 350 -110.14 -123.51 41.36
CA TYR A 350 -111.07 -123.96 42.41
C TYR A 350 -112.37 -124.57 41.84
N ASP A 351 -112.28 -125.82 41.37
CA ASP A 351 -113.37 -126.48 40.64
C ASP A 351 -114.51 -127.00 41.57
N ASN A 352 -115.55 -126.17 41.76
CA ASN A 352 -116.77 -126.54 42.49
C ASN A 352 -118.01 -125.91 41.83
N ASP A 353 -118.85 -126.75 41.21
CA ASP A 353 -119.92 -126.34 40.29
C ASP A 353 -121.12 -125.59 40.93
N SER A 354 -121.05 -125.30 42.23
CA SER A 354 -122.12 -124.63 42.98
C SER A 354 -122.07 -123.09 42.95
N ASN A 355 -120.92 -122.46 42.68
CA ASN A 355 -120.71 -121.01 42.89
C ASN A 355 -120.32 -120.19 41.64
N LYS A 356 -120.40 -120.76 40.43
CA LYS A 356 -119.94 -120.15 39.15
C LYS A 356 -120.35 -118.69 38.88
N VAL A 357 -121.45 -118.20 39.45
CA VAL A 357 -121.86 -116.77 39.34
C VAL A 357 -120.94 -115.86 40.17
N GLN A 358 -120.66 -116.25 41.41
CA GLN A 358 -119.84 -115.46 42.34
C GLN A 358 -118.37 -115.40 41.89
N ASP A 359 -117.85 -116.49 41.33
CA ASP A 359 -116.48 -116.54 40.82
C ASP A 359 -116.30 -115.70 39.55
N ARG A 360 -117.33 -115.62 38.70
CA ARG A 360 -117.35 -114.71 37.54
C ARG A 360 -117.35 -113.23 37.97
N GLU A 361 -118.01 -112.92 39.08
CA GLU A 361 -118.03 -111.57 39.66
C GLU A 361 -116.67 -111.20 40.27
N LYS A 362 -116.04 -112.11 41.03
CA LYS A 362 -114.64 -111.95 41.50
C LYS A 362 -113.67 -111.73 40.34
N LEU A 363 -113.76 -112.53 39.27
CA LEU A 363 -112.88 -112.40 38.10
C LEU A 363 -113.08 -111.03 37.41
N CYS A 364 -114.33 -110.57 37.28
CA CYS A 364 -114.64 -109.24 36.75
C CYS A 364 -114.06 -108.13 37.64
N GLN A 365 -114.09 -108.30 38.96
CA GLN A 365 -113.48 -107.36 39.91
C GLN A 365 -111.95 -107.32 39.77
N CYS A 366 -111.27 -108.47 39.70
CA CYS A 366 -109.82 -108.51 39.46
C CYS A 366 -109.43 -107.87 38.12
N CYS A 367 -110.25 -108.01 37.06
CA CYS A 367 -110.03 -107.34 35.78
C CYS A 367 -110.21 -105.81 35.84
N LYS A 368 -111.12 -105.29 36.68
CA LYS A 368 -111.23 -103.85 36.93
C LYS A 368 -110.00 -103.35 37.68
N GLU A 369 -109.62 -104.03 38.75
CA GLU A 369 -108.44 -103.67 39.56
C GLU A 369 -107.16 -103.68 38.71
N LEU A 370 -106.99 -104.64 37.81
CA LEU A 370 -105.89 -104.67 36.85
C LEU A 370 -105.91 -103.49 35.86
N ALA A 371 -107.09 -103.06 35.40
CA ALA A 371 -107.23 -101.88 34.55
C ALA A 371 -106.95 -100.58 35.32
N ASP A 372 -107.40 -100.47 36.57
CA ASP A 372 -107.13 -99.34 37.45
C ASP A 372 -105.63 -99.21 37.76
N GLU A 373 -104.93 -100.32 38.04
CA GLU A 373 -103.45 -100.33 38.17
C GLU A 373 -102.77 -99.93 36.85
N GLN A 374 -103.27 -100.37 35.69
CA GLN A 374 -102.73 -99.97 34.39
C GLN A 374 -102.87 -98.45 34.14
N VAL A 375 -103.96 -97.83 34.57
CA VAL A 375 -104.16 -96.37 34.50
C VAL A 375 -103.19 -95.61 35.43
N LYS A 376 -102.90 -96.14 36.61
CA LYS A 376 -101.88 -95.57 37.53
C LYS A 376 -100.48 -95.60 36.90
N ILE A 377 -100.05 -96.75 36.38
CA ILE A 377 -98.75 -96.90 35.67
C ILE A 377 -98.64 -95.94 34.47
N ILE A 378 -99.73 -95.69 33.74
CA ILE A 378 -99.74 -94.70 32.65
C ILE A 378 -99.55 -93.26 33.20
N THR A 379 -100.09 -92.97 34.37
CA THR A 379 -99.98 -91.66 35.03
C THR A 379 -98.57 -91.43 35.58
N ASP A 380 -97.98 -92.42 36.25
CA ASP A 380 -96.58 -92.38 36.72
C ASP A 380 -95.61 -92.15 35.56
N ARG A 381 -95.83 -92.84 34.44
CA ARG A 381 -95.03 -92.66 33.22
C ARG A 381 -95.13 -91.25 32.65
N GLN A 382 -96.26 -90.56 32.80
CA GLN A 382 -96.37 -89.15 32.43
C GLN A 382 -95.60 -88.24 33.41
N THR A 383 -95.56 -88.57 34.70
CA THR A 383 -94.75 -87.85 35.69
C THR A 383 -93.25 -88.02 35.42
N LEU A 384 -92.80 -89.24 35.13
CA LEU A 384 -91.43 -89.55 34.71
C LEU A 384 -91.00 -88.77 33.44
N ILE A 385 -91.90 -88.65 32.45
CA ILE A 385 -91.63 -87.85 31.24
C ILE A 385 -91.56 -86.34 31.56
N LYS A 386 -92.34 -85.83 32.52
CA LYS A 386 -92.25 -84.41 32.94
C LYS A 386 -90.91 -84.11 33.60
N SER A 387 -90.45 -84.92 34.56
CA SER A 387 -89.17 -84.72 35.23
C SER A 387 -87.99 -84.91 34.26
N GLN A 388 -88.02 -85.90 33.37
CA GLN A 388 -87.03 -86.05 32.29
C GLN A 388 -86.89 -84.78 31.43
N ASN A 389 -88.01 -84.20 30.99
CA ASN A 389 -88.00 -82.96 30.20
C ASN A 389 -87.48 -81.76 30.98
N GLN A 390 -87.74 -81.69 32.29
CA GLN A 390 -87.20 -80.64 33.16
C GLN A 390 -85.67 -80.77 33.29
N PHE A 391 -85.13 -81.96 33.55
CA PHE A 391 -83.67 -82.20 33.54
C PHE A 391 -83.04 -81.85 32.19
N GLN A 392 -83.64 -82.25 31.07
CA GLN A 392 -83.11 -81.94 29.75
C GLN A 392 -83.10 -80.43 29.46
N LYS A 393 -84.09 -79.67 29.94
CA LYS A 393 -84.06 -78.19 29.91
C LYS A 393 -82.91 -77.65 30.76
N ILE A 394 -82.75 -78.12 32.00
CA ILE A 394 -81.69 -77.68 32.92
C ILE A 394 -80.30 -77.85 32.28
N PHE A 395 -80.02 -78.98 31.62
CA PHE A 395 -78.76 -79.18 30.90
C PHE A 395 -78.57 -78.22 29.71
N SER A 396 -79.65 -77.84 29.01
CA SER A 396 -79.59 -76.83 27.95
C SER A 396 -79.28 -75.44 28.52
N ASP A 397 -79.92 -75.06 29.62
CA ASP A 397 -79.72 -73.77 30.29
C ASP A 397 -78.26 -73.65 30.82
N TYR A 398 -77.70 -74.72 31.40
CA TYR A 398 -76.29 -74.78 31.82
C TYR A 398 -75.30 -74.65 30.64
N ASN A 399 -75.57 -75.30 29.51
CA ASN A 399 -74.70 -75.18 28.33
C ASN A 399 -74.71 -73.75 27.75
N SER A 400 -75.84 -73.05 27.76
CA SER A 400 -75.89 -71.62 27.37
C SER A 400 -74.99 -70.77 28.26
N ILE A 401 -75.10 -70.94 29.58
CA ILE A 401 -74.30 -70.21 30.57
C ILE A 401 -72.79 -70.49 30.40
N LEU A 402 -72.40 -71.72 30.03
CA LEU A 402 -71.00 -72.05 29.74
C LEU A 402 -70.47 -71.31 28.50
N TYR A 403 -71.24 -71.22 27.41
CA TYR A 403 -70.85 -70.42 26.25
C TYR A 403 -70.80 -68.92 26.55
N GLU A 404 -71.72 -68.38 27.36
CA GLU A 404 -71.69 -66.99 27.81
C GLU A 404 -70.44 -66.69 28.68
N LEU A 405 -70.05 -67.62 29.56
CA LEU A 405 -68.83 -67.52 30.36
C LEU A 405 -67.56 -67.59 29.49
N GLU A 406 -67.53 -68.46 28.49
CA GLU A 406 -66.40 -68.57 27.56
C GLU A 406 -66.23 -67.29 26.72
N ILE A 407 -67.32 -66.73 26.20
CA ILE A 407 -67.32 -65.43 25.51
C ILE A 407 -66.83 -64.32 26.45
N MET A 408 -67.32 -64.24 27.68
CA MET A 408 -66.86 -63.24 28.66
C MET A 408 -65.37 -63.40 29.03
N MET A 409 -64.84 -64.62 29.12
CA MET A 409 -63.40 -64.84 29.28
C MET A 409 -62.62 -64.32 28.07
N ASP A 410 -63.09 -64.64 26.87
CA ASP A 410 -62.45 -64.27 25.62
C ASP A 410 -62.54 -62.76 25.32
N GLU A 411 -63.51 -62.04 25.88
CA GLU A 411 -63.57 -60.58 25.88
C GLU A 411 -62.63 -59.97 26.94
N ASN A 412 -62.55 -60.54 28.14
CA ASN A 412 -61.65 -60.07 29.19
C ASN A 412 -60.17 -60.20 28.81
N THR A 413 -59.75 -61.25 28.09
CA THR A 413 -58.38 -61.38 27.58
C THR A 413 -58.05 -60.27 26.58
N LYS A 414 -58.95 -60.00 25.62
CA LYS A 414 -58.83 -58.89 24.65
C LYS A 414 -58.74 -57.53 25.36
N LEU A 415 -59.56 -57.31 26.39
CA LEU A 415 -59.61 -56.05 27.15
C LEU A 415 -58.31 -55.83 27.96
N ASN A 416 -57.75 -56.89 28.57
CA ASN A 416 -56.44 -56.81 29.22
C ASN A 416 -55.31 -56.51 28.22
N VAL A 417 -55.30 -57.13 27.03
CA VAL A 417 -54.31 -56.82 25.98
C VAL A 417 -54.41 -55.36 25.52
N LEU A 418 -55.62 -54.80 25.40
CA LEU A 418 -55.81 -53.37 25.11
C LEU A 418 -55.32 -52.46 26.24
N LYS A 419 -55.54 -52.84 27.50
CA LYS A 419 -55.07 -52.13 28.69
C LYS A 419 -53.54 -52.09 28.76
N ASP A 420 -52.87 -53.23 28.57
CA ASP A 420 -51.40 -53.34 28.54
C ASP A 420 -50.79 -52.55 27.39
N ASN A 421 -51.39 -52.62 26.19
CA ASN A 421 -50.95 -51.85 25.03
C ASN A 421 -51.12 -50.33 25.25
N THR A 422 -52.14 -49.91 26.01
CA THR A 422 -52.33 -48.51 26.40
C THR A 422 -51.29 -48.10 27.45
N ALA A 423 -51.07 -48.92 28.48
CA ALA A 423 -50.06 -48.68 29.51
C ALA A 423 -48.65 -48.54 28.94
N ARG A 424 -48.27 -49.44 28.01
CA ARG A 424 -46.96 -49.40 27.32
C ARG A 424 -46.81 -48.14 26.46
N LYS A 425 -47.87 -47.71 25.76
CA LYS A 425 -47.90 -46.44 25.02
C LYS A 425 -47.80 -45.21 25.92
N SER A 426 -48.38 -45.23 27.13
CA SER A 426 -48.21 -44.13 28.10
C SER A 426 -46.79 -44.08 28.69
N SER A 427 -46.16 -45.24 28.95
CA SER A 427 -44.75 -45.30 29.41
C SER A 427 -43.82 -44.73 28.35
N GLN A 428 -43.95 -45.18 27.10
CA GLN A 428 -43.13 -44.70 25.99
C GLN A 428 -43.30 -43.20 25.72
N LYS A 429 -44.51 -42.65 25.91
CA LYS A 429 -44.75 -41.20 25.83
C LYS A 429 -44.11 -40.43 26.99
N LEU A 430 -44.01 -41.02 28.18
CA LEU A 430 -43.34 -40.39 29.32
C LEU A 430 -41.83 -40.34 29.10
N GLU A 431 -41.22 -41.45 28.67
CA GLU A 431 -39.81 -41.53 28.29
C GLU A 431 -39.46 -40.50 27.19
N GLN A 432 -40.29 -40.39 26.14
CA GLN A 432 -40.13 -39.38 25.09
C GLN A 432 -40.23 -37.94 25.64
N LEU A 433 -41.14 -37.68 26.57
CA LEU A 433 -41.29 -36.37 27.20
C LEU A 433 -40.07 -36.00 28.08
N GLU A 434 -39.50 -36.98 28.77
CA GLU A 434 -38.28 -36.79 29.58
C GLU A 434 -37.04 -36.58 28.70
N GLN A 435 -36.91 -37.28 27.58
CA GLN A 435 -35.84 -37.03 26.60
C GLN A 435 -35.97 -35.63 25.99
N ILE A 436 -37.16 -35.23 25.52
CA ILE A 436 -37.40 -33.87 24.98
C ILE A 436 -37.10 -32.78 26.03
N LYS A 437 -37.37 -33.04 27.31
CA LYS A 437 -37.03 -32.14 28.42
C LYS A 437 -35.50 -32.03 28.62
N TYR A 438 -34.77 -33.14 28.52
CA TYR A 438 -33.31 -33.15 28.57
C TYR A 438 -32.70 -32.41 27.37
N ASP A 439 -33.14 -32.71 26.15
CA ASP A 439 -32.66 -32.10 24.91
C ASP A 439 -32.91 -30.58 24.91
N LYS A 440 -34.10 -30.15 25.37
CA LYS A 440 -34.40 -28.72 25.58
C LYS A 440 -33.45 -28.08 26.58
N GLN A 441 -33.14 -28.75 27.70
CA GLN A 441 -32.22 -28.20 28.70
C GLN A 441 -30.79 -28.09 28.14
N SER A 442 -30.36 -29.05 27.31
CA SER A 442 -29.08 -29.03 26.59
C SER A 442 -29.00 -27.84 25.62
N LEU A 443 -30.01 -27.66 24.77
CA LEU A 443 -30.12 -26.54 23.83
C LEU A 443 -30.15 -25.18 24.56
N GLU A 444 -30.84 -25.09 25.69
CA GLU A 444 -30.86 -23.87 26.52
C GLU A 444 -29.51 -23.62 27.23
N THR A 445 -28.60 -24.61 27.35
CA THR A 445 -27.21 -24.37 27.77
C THR A 445 -26.31 -23.99 26.59
N GLU A 446 -26.40 -24.67 25.45
CA GLU A 446 -25.64 -24.35 24.24
C GLU A 446 -25.89 -22.91 23.76
N LYS A 447 -27.16 -22.50 23.70
CA LYS A 447 -27.56 -21.13 23.38
C LYS A 447 -26.92 -20.09 24.30
N ARG A 448 -26.82 -20.36 25.61
CA ARG A 448 -26.16 -19.44 26.57
C ARG A 448 -24.65 -19.34 26.32
N SER A 449 -24.00 -20.43 25.91
CA SER A 449 -22.60 -20.39 25.48
C SER A 449 -22.42 -19.56 24.20
N LEU A 450 -23.30 -19.72 23.22
CA LEU A 450 -23.26 -18.94 21.96
C LEU A 450 -23.55 -17.45 22.18
N ASP A 451 -24.50 -17.09 23.04
CA ASP A 451 -24.74 -15.70 23.44
C ASP A 451 -23.52 -15.10 24.16
N GLN A 452 -22.84 -15.88 25.02
CA GLN A 452 -21.60 -15.45 25.68
C GLN A 452 -20.41 -15.30 24.72
N GLU A 453 -20.26 -16.18 23.73
CA GLU A 453 -19.24 -16.08 22.68
C GLU A 453 -19.45 -14.84 21.82
N LYS A 454 -20.69 -14.61 21.38
CA LYS A 454 -21.11 -13.41 20.65
C LYS A 454 -20.82 -12.11 21.42
N ASP A 455 -21.10 -12.08 22.72
CA ASP A 455 -20.76 -10.95 23.59
C ASP A 455 -19.24 -10.73 23.70
N ASN A 456 -18.42 -11.78 23.63
CA ASN A 456 -16.97 -11.66 23.64
C ASN A 456 -16.43 -11.16 22.29
N LEU A 457 -16.94 -11.67 21.18
CA LEU A 457 -16.60 -11.20 19.82
C LEU A 457 -16.99 -9.73 19.62
N GLU A 458 -18.12 -9.28 20.17
CA GLU A 458 -18.53 -7.87 20.12
C GLU A 458 -17.63 -6.96 20.99
N LYS A 459 -17.07 -7.46 22.12
CA LYS A 459 -16.04 -6.74 22.89
C LYS A 459 -14.72 -6.65 22.13
N GLU A 460 -14.27 -7.75 21.52
CA GLU A 460 -13.05 -7.80 20.72
C GLU A 460 -13.13 -6.84 19.52
N LYS A 461 -14.23 -6.89 18.77
CA LYS A 461 -14.54 -5.96 17.68
C LYS A 461 -14.51 -4.49 18.11
N ARG A 462 -14.99 -4.15 19.31
CA ARG A 462 -14.88 -2.79 19.86
C ARG A 462 -13.44 -2.41 20.21
N SER A 463 -12.65 -3.35 20.74
CA SER A 463 -11.22 -3.17 20.98
C SER A 463 -10.45 -2.90 19.68
N LEU A 464 -10.67 -3.72 18.65
CA LEU A 464 -10.07 -3.58 17.32
C LEU A 464 -10.46 -2.25 16.64
N GLU A 465 -11.73 -1.84 16.72
CA GLU A 465 -12.17 -0.53 16.20
C GLU A 465 -11.56 0.65 16.98
N SER A 466 -11.24 0.47 18.27
CA SER A 466 -10.50 1.47 19.06
C SER A 466 -9.02 1.54 18.66
N GLN A 467 -8.36 0.39 18.46
CA GLN A 467 -6.97 0.33 17.98
C GLN A 467 -6.83 0.93 16.58
N LYS A 468 -7.75 0.59 15.66
CA LYS A 468 -7.83 1.16 14.32
C LYS A 468 -7.96 2.68 14.32
N LYS A 469 -8.75 3.26 15.23
CA LYS A 469 -8.85 4.72 15.41
C LYS A 469 -7.54 5.33 15.93
N SER A 470 -6.86 4.66 16.86
CA SER A 470 -5.53 5.09 17.33
C SER A 470 -4.52 5.13 16.19
N LEU A 471 -4.47 4.07 15.38
CA LEU A 471 -3.56 3.95 14.22
C LEU A 471 -3.87 4.97 13.12
N GLU A 472 -5.14 5.30 12.87
CA GLU A 472 -5.49 6.35 11.91
C GLU A 472 -5.09 7.75 12.42
N MET A 473 -5.22 8.03 13.73
CA MET A 473 -4.72 9.28 14.33
C MET A 473 -3.19 9.38 14.25
N GLU A 474 -2.47 8.30 14.53
CA GLU A 474 -1.02 8.21 14.36
C GLU A 474 -0.60 8.43 12.89
N ARG A 475 -1.29 7.76 11.95
CA ARG A 475 -1.09 7.93 10.51
C ARG A 475 -1.35 9.36 10.03
N ILE A 476 -2.36 10.04 10.58
CA ILE A 476 -2.63 11.47 10.31
C ILE A 476 -1.49 12.34 10.88
N SER A 477 -1.02 12.05 12.09
CA SER A 477 0.10 12.77 12.73
C SER A 477 1.38 12.67 11.89
N LEU A 478 1.82 11.44 11.58
CA LEU A 478 2.99 11.18 10.72
C LEU A 478 2.83 11.78 9.31
N ASN A 479 1.61 11.88 8.80
CA ASN A 479 1.32 12.53 7.52
C ASN A 479 1.36 14.07 7.60
N SER A 480 1.17 14.66 8.78
CA SER A 480 1.41 16.09 9.02
C SER A 480 2.89 16.40 9.20
N GLU A 481 3.61 15.59 9.98
CA GLU A 481 5.07 15.68 10.18
C GLU A 481 5.82 15.59 8.85
N ARG A 482 5.48 14.62 7.99
CA ARG A 482 6.05 14.50 6.64
C ARG A 482 5.83 15.75 5.76
N LYS A 483 4.73 16.49 5.97
CA LYS A 483 4.49 17.77 5.25
C LYS A 483 5.37 18.89 5.78
N PHE A 484 5.61 18.96 7.09
CA PHE A 484 6.55 19.91 7.68
C PHE A 484 7.98 19.63 7.19
N LEU A 485 8.42 18.38 7.18
CA LEU A 485 9.75 17.99 6.69
C LEU A 485 9.95 18.27 5.20
N GLU A 486 8.92 18.07 4.35
CA GLU A 486 9.01 18.44 2.94
C GLU A 486 9.03 19.96 2.74
N GLN A 487 8.33 20.73 3.57
CA GLN A 487 8.40 22.21 3.55
C GLN A 487 9.76 22.74 4.05
N GLU A 488 10.33 22.15 5.10
CA GLU A 488 11.68 22.45 5.58
C GLU A 488 12.73 22.16 4.49
N LYS A 489 12.61 21.01 3.82
CA LYS A 489 13.44 20.63 2.66
C LYS A 489 13.32 21.59 1.49
N ILE A 490 12.14 22.15 1.22
CA ILE A 490 11.96 23.20 0.21
C ILE A 490 12.72 24.47 0.63
N SER A 491 12.55 24.94 1.87
CA SER A 491 13.21 26.16 2.34
C SER A 491 14.73 26.04 2.49
N LEU A 492 15.25 24.86 2.88
CA LEU A 492 16.69 24.57 2.84
C LEU A 492 17.24 24.53 1.39
N ASN A 493 16.43 24.12 0.41
CA ASN A 493 16.81 24.20 -0.99
C ASN A 493 16.78 25.65 -1.50
N GLU A 494 15.83 26.47 -1.07
CA GLU A 494 15.78 27.92 -1.35
C GLU A 494 17.01 28.64 -0.77
N GLU A 495 17.37 28.35 0.48
CA GLU A 495 18.60 28.85 1.13
C GLU A 495 19.84 28.41 0.36
N LYS A 496 19.94 27.14 -0.02
CA LYS A 496 21.06 26.64 -0.84
C LYS A 496 21.16 27.37 -2.17
N MET A 497 20.07 27.56 -2.90
CA MET A 497 20.07 28.30 -4.17
C MET A 497 20.49 29.77 -3.98
N SER A 498 20.16 30.38 -2.83
CA SER A 498 20.62 31.72 -2.47
C SER A 498 22.13 31.76 -2.19
N LEU A 499 22.67 30.79 -1.45
CA LEU A 499 24.11 30.65 -1.18
C LEU A 499 24.92 30.30 -2.44
N ASP A 500 24.41 29.46 -3.32
CA ASP A 500 25.01 29.14 -4.63
C ASP A 500 25.09 30.42 -5.49
N HIS A 501 24.03 31.25 -5.50
CA HIS A 501 24.03 32.54 -6.20
C HIS A 501 25.00 33.56 -5.56
N GLN A 502 25.03 33.67 -4.23
CA GLN A 502 25.96 34.55 -3.52
C GLN A 502 27.42 34.15 -3.78
N SER A 503 27.71 32.85 -3.83
CA SER A 503 29.03 32.32 -4.17
C SER A 503 29.44 32.72 -5.59
N GLN A 504 28.53 32.58 -6.55
CA GLN A 504 28.75 33.03 -7.94
C GLN A 504 29.01 34.55 -8.03
N LEU A 505 28.33 35.37 -7.22
CA LEU A 505 28.61 36.81 -7.15
C LEU A 505 30.02 37.10 -6.60
N TYR A 506 30.48 36.37 -5.58
CA TYR A 506 31.86 36.50 -5.09
C TYR A 506 32.90 36.05 -6.12
N GLU A 507 32.69 34.93 -6.83
CA GLU A 507 33.55 34.50 -7.94
C GLU A 507 33.62 35.55 -9.07
N ASN A 508 32.51 36.24 -9.36
CA ASN A 508 32.50 37.34 -10.32
C ASN A 508 33.37 38.50 -9.84
N CYS A 509 33.18 38.95 -8.60
CA CYS A 509 33.97 40.02 -8.00
C CYS A 509 35.47 39.69 -7.91
N GLU A 510 35.84 38.46 -7.56
CA GLU A 510 37.26 38.04 -7.55
C GLU A 510 37.86 38.08 -8.96
N ARG A 511 37.14 37.57 -9.97
CA ARG A 511 37.60 37.63 -11.37
C ARG A 511 37.77 39.05 -11.87
N ASP A 512 36.90 39.98 -11.48
CA ASP A 512 36.99 41.39 -11.87
C ASP A 512 38.12 42.13 -11.14
N LEU A 513 38.29 41.91 -9.83
CA LEU A 513 39.46 42.39 -9.09
C LEU A 513 40.78 41.84 -9.66
N GLN A 514 40.79 40.59 -10.15
CA GLN A 514 41.97 40.01 -10.79
C GLN A 514 42.25 40.64 -12.17
N LYS A 515 41.23 41.06 -12.93
CA LYS A 515 41.40 41.86 -14.16
C LYS A 515 41.96 43.25 -13.84
N GLU A 516 41.39 43.94 -12.84
CA GLU A 516 41.85 45.26 -12.43
C GLU A 516 43.31 45.22 -11.94
N LYS A 517 43.67 44.23 -11.11
CA LYS A 517 45.05 44.01 -10.67
C LYS A 517 46.02 43.82 -11.85
N LYS A 518 45.62 43.07 -12.88
CA LYS A 518 46.43 42.88 -14.10
C LYS A 518 46.55 44.19 -14.90
N ALA A 519 45.47 44.94 -15.08
CA ALA A 519 45.50 46.23 -15.76
C ALA A 519 46.36 47.28 -15.03
N LEU A 520 46.29 47.31 -13.69
CA LEU A 520 47.12 48.17 -12.85
C LEU A 520 48.60 47.77 -12.90
N GLN A 521 48.90 46.47 -12.90
CA GLN A 521 50.26 45.94 -13.08
C GLN A 521 50.86 46.40 -14.42
N THR A 522 50.16 46.21 -15.54
CA THR A 522 50.62 46.66 -16.85
C THR A 522 50.75 48.19 -16.93
N ARG A 523 49.91 48.94 -16.22
CA ARG A 523 50.05 50.41 -16.11
C ARG A 523 51.27 50.82 -15.27
N TYR A 524 51.61 50.07 -14.23
CA TYR A 524 52.83 50.27 -13.44
C TYR A 524 54.08 49.96 -14.26
N GLU A 525 54.09 48.84 -14.98
CA GLU A 525 55.17 48.44 -15.90
C GLU A 525 55.41 49.52 -16.96
N HIS A 526 54.35 49.99 -17.63
CA HIS A 526 54.46 51.08 -18.60
C HIS A 526 54.96 52.39 -17.96
N LEU A 527 54.54 52.72 -16.73
CA LEU A 527 55.05 53.90 -16.04
C LEU A 527 56.55 53.77 -15.72
N GLN A 528 56.99 52.59 -15.26
CA GLN A 528 58.41 52.29 -15.04
C GLN A 528 59.21 52.43 -16.34
N ASP A 529 58.74 51.85 -17.45
CA ASP A 529 59.35 52.01 -18.77
C ASP A 529 59.51 53.49 -19.15
N THR A 530 58.50 54.33 -18.88
CA THR A 530 58.60 55.77 -19.15
C THR A 530 59.57 56.50 -18.22
N LEU A 531 59.67 56.11 -16.95
CA LEU A 531 60.64 56.65 -16.00
C LEU A 531 62.07 56.30 -16.41
N ASP A 532 62.34 55.03 -16.75
CA ASP A 532 63.65 54.55 -17.18
C ASP A 532 64.07 55.23 -18.50
N ASN A 533 63.12 55.39 -19.45
CA ASN A 533 63.35 56.15 -20.68
C ASN A 533 63.62 57.65 -20.44
N LEU A 534 63.00 58.26 -19.42
CA LEU A 534 63.26 59.65 -19.04
C LEU A 534 64.59 59.81 -18.32
N GLN A 535 64.93 58.90 -17.40
CA GLN A 535 66.24 58.85 -16.75
C GLN A 535 67.35 58.71 -17.79
N GLN A 536 67.24 57.76 -18.72
CA GLN A 536 68.24 57.58 -19.79
C GLN A 536 68.37 58.81 -20.70
N LYS A 537 67.28 59.56 -20.94
CA LYS A 537 67.33 60.85 -21.65
C LYS A 537 68.06 61.92 -20.83
N ILE A 538 67.84 61.98 -19.53
CA ILE A 538 68.53 62.91 -18.61
C ILE A 538 70.02 62.56 -18.52
N GLU A 539 70.39 61.29 -18.40
CA GLU A 539 71.77 60.82 -18.39
C GLU A 539 72.52 61.19 -19.68
N ARG A 540 71.90 60.97 -20.86
CA ARG A 540 72.43 61.44 -22.14
C ARG A 540 72.62 62.97 -22.14
N ARG A 541 71.62 63.74 -21.72
CA ARG A 541 71.73 65.22 -21.67
C ARG A 541 72.80 65.71 -20.70
N ASN A 542 73.02 65.01 -19.59
CA ASN A 542 74.10 65.32 -18.66
C ASN A 542 75.48 65.00 -19.26
N ALA A 543 75.59 63.94 -20.08
CA ALA A 543 76.80 63.66 -20.86
C ALA A 543 77.05 64.71 -21.96
N ASP A 544 76.03 65.06 -22.75
CA ASP A 544 76.07 66.15 -23.73
C ASP A 544 76.59 67.45 -23.07
N TYR A 545 76.00 67.81 -21.93
CA TYR A 545 76.35 69.02 -21.19
C TYR A 545 77.77 68.98 -20.64
N LYS A 546 78.22 67.84 -20.09
CA LYS A 546 79.60 67.66 -19.62
C LYS A 546 80.61 67.80 -20.75
N GLN A 547 80.33 67.23 -21.93
CA GLN A 547 81.18 67.37 -23.11
C GLN A 547 81.26 68.84 -23.59
N ILE A 548 80.13 69.55 -23.64
CA ILE A 548 80.09 70.98 -24.01
C ILE A 548 80.86 71.83 -22.98
N MET A 549 80.76 71.53 -21.68
CA MET A 549 81.51 72.21 -20.64
C MET A 549 83.03 71.94 -20.75
N GLU A 550 83.44 70.72 -21.09
CA GLU A 550 84.86 70.39 -21.35
C GLU A 550 85.40 71.14 -22.59
N GLN A 551 84.61 71.23 -23.67
CA GLN A 551 84.95 72.04 -24.85
C GLN A 551 85.03 73.54 -24.54
N LEU A 552 84.16 74.05 -23.67
CA LEU A 552 84.16 75.45 -23.23
C LEU A 552 85.40 75.78 -22.37
N VAL A 553 85.86 74.83 -21.54
CA VAL A 553 87.12 74.97 -20.79
C VAL A 553 88.31 74.95 -21.74
N GLN A 554 88.40 73.99 -22.66
CA GLN A 554 89.50 73.89 -23.64
C GLN A 554 89.62 75.14 -24.51
N SER A 555 88.50 75.64 -25.05
CA SER A 555 88.50 76.87 -25.87
C SER A 555 88.80 78.13 -25.03
N LYS A 556 88.44 78.17 -23.75
CA LYS A 556 88.88 79.23 -22.83
C LYS A 556 90.39 79.19 -22.60
N GLU A 557 90.96 78.01 -22.38
CA GLU A 557 92.41 77.80 -22.21
C GLU A 557 93.19 78.19 -23.48
N GLU A 558 92.68 77.84 -24.66
CA GLU A 558 93.23 78.27 -25.96
C GLU A 558 93.19 79.80 -26.12
N ILE A 559 92.08 80.45 -25.76
CA ILE A 559 91.96 81.92 -25.77
C ILE A 559 92.94 82.58 -24.78
N GLU A 560 93.16 81.98 -23.61
CA GLU A 560 94.13 82.47 -22.62
C GLU A 560 95.59 82.28 -23.07
N LEU A 561 95.90 81.18 -23.77
CA LEU A 561 97.19 80.95 -24.41
C LEU A 561 97.45 81.95 -25.55
N LEU A 562 96.49 82.13 -26.46
CA LEU A 562 96.60 83.09 -27.58
C LEU A 562 96.73 84.54 -27.09
N ARG A 563 96.00 84.92 -26.03
CA ARG A 563 96.19 86.23 -25.36
C ARG A 563 97.59 86.38 -24.78
N SER A 564 98.13 85.34 -24.17
CA SER A 564 99.49 85.35 -23.60
C SER A 564 100.55 85.47 -24.71
N GLN A 565 100.36 84.79 -25.84
CA GLN A 565 101.22 84.93 -27.02
C GLN A 565 101.17 86.33 -27.62
N LEU A 566 99.98 86.93 -27.74
CA LEU A 566 99.82 88.31 -28.21
C LEU A 566 100.46 89.34 -27.25
N MET A 567 100.39 89.12 -25.94
CA MET A 567 101.08 89.96 -24.96
C MET A 567 102.60 89.91 -25.11
N LEU A 568 103.18 88.73 -25.37
CA LEU A 568 104.61 88.57 -25.62
C LEU A 568 105.03 89.27 -26.92
N TYR A 569 104.29 89.11 -28.02
CA TYR A 569 104.59 89.79 -29.28
C TYR A 569 104.44 91.32 -29.21
N GLU A 570 103.47 91.83 -28.43
CA GLU A 570 103.37 93.27 -28.16
C GLU A 570 104.57 93.76 -27.33
N GLU A 571 105.01 92.99 -26.31
CA GLU A 571 106.20 93.36 -25.56
C GLU A 571 107.48 93.35 -26.42
N ASP A 572 107.72 92.28 -27.19
CA ASP A 572 108.83 92.19 -28.15
C ASP A 572 108.81 93.37 -29.13
N PHE A 573 107.64 93.71 -29.68
CA PHE A 573 107.47 94.84 -30.60
C PHE A 573 107.77 96.18 -29.92
N GLN A 574 107.32 96.40 -28.69
CA GLN A 574 107.63 97.62 -27.93
C GLN A 574 109.11 97.69 -27.50
N GLN A 575 109.77 96.55 -27.25
CA GLN A 575 111.20 96.49 -27.01
C GLN A 575 112.00 96.81 -28.28
N GLU A 576 111.66 96.21 -29.43
CA GLU A 576 112.34 96.51 -30.71
C GLU A 576 112.06 97.95 -31.18
N LYS A 577 110.86 98.49 -30.90
CA LYS A 577 110.54 99.90 -31.14
C LYS A 577 111.45 100.82 -30.31
N LYS A 578 111.57 100.60 -28.99
CA LYS A 578 112.47 101.39 -28.12
C LYS A 578 113.93 101.28 -28.58
N LEU A 579 114.36 100.10 -29.03
CA LEU A 579 115.70 99.89 -29.60
C LEU A 579 115.90 100.69 -30.89
N LYS A 580 114.91 100.72 -31.79
CA LYS A 580 114.93 101.54 -33.02
C LYS A 580 114.90 103.04 -32.71
N GLU A 581 114.16 103.48 -31.70
CA GLU A 581 114.14 104.87 -31.22
C GLU A 581 115.51 105.28 -30.66
N ALA A 582 116.14 104.45 -29.82
CA ALA A 582 117.49 104.70 -29.29
C ALA A 582 118.58 104.66 -30.38
N LEU A 583 118.47 103.75 -31.36
CA LEU A 583 119.37 103.71 -32.53
C LEU A 583 119.19 104.93 -33.43
N LEU A 584 117.98 105.47 -33.54
CA LEU A 584 117.70 106.73 -34.26
C LEU A 584 118.27 107.93 -33.50
N GLU A 585 118.18 107.95 -32.17
CA GLU A 585 118.79 108.98 -31.33
C GLU A 585 120.33 108.98 -31.47
N GLU A 586 120.99 107.84 -31.30
CA GLU A 586 122.45 107.74 -31.53
C GLU A 586 122.83 108.04 -32.98
N LYS A 587 122.01 107.68 -33.98
CA LYS A 587 122.22 108.08 -35.37
C LYS A 587 122.17 109.60 -35.54
N THR A 588 121.14 110.28 -35.04
CA THR A 588 121.01 111.74 -35.17
C THR A 588 122.11 112.48 -34.42
N LYS A 589 122.55 111.95 -33.27
CA LYS A 589 123.71 112.42 -32.49
C LYS A 589 125.02 112.26 -33.27
N LEU A 590 125.23 111.14 -33.98
CA LEU A 590 126.36 110.95 -34.88
C LEU A 590 126.29 111.87 -36.11
N GLU A 591 125.10 112.10 -36.68
CA GLU A 591 124.88 113.07 -37.77
C GLU A 591 125.17 114.51 -37.32
N MET A 592 124.80 114.87 -36.08
CA MET A 592 125.14 116.15 -35.47
C MET A 592 126.64 116.30 -35.21
N GLU A 593 127.33 115.26 -34.74
CA GLU A 593 128.79 115.31 -34.51
C GLU A 593 129.55 115.40 -35.84
N LEU A 594 129.10 114.66 -36.87
CA LEU A 594 129.61 114.78 -38.24
C LEU A 594 129.40 116.19 -38.80
N LEU A 595 128.24 116.81 -38.54
CA LEU A 595 127.97 118.21 -38.91
C LEU A 595 128.91 119.20 -38.22
N LYS A 596 129.14 119.06 -36.90
CA LYS A 596 130.17 119.86 -36.19
C LYS A 596 131.56 119.68 -36.81
N GLN A 597 131.92 118.45 -37.16
CA GLN A 597 133.22 118.14 -37.75
C GLN A 597 133.35 118.72 -39.16
N ILE A 598 132.27 118.79 -39.94
CA ILE A 598 132.20 119.47 -41.23
C ILE A 598 132.37 120.99 -41.06
N ASP A 599 131.68 121.63 -40.11
CA ASP A 599 131.80 123.07 -39.88
C ASP A 599 133.14 123.47 -39.25
N TYR A 600 133.74 122.63 -38.40
CA TYR A 600 135.11 122.80 -37.94
C TYR A 600 136.11 122.75 -39.09
N ASN A 601 135.92 121.84 -40.06
CA ASN A 601 136.73 121.80 -41.27
C ASN A 601 136.52 123.03 -42.17
N LYS A 602 135.32 123.65 -42.21
CA LYS A 602 135.12 124.96 -42.87
C LYS A 602 135.87 126.08 -42.16
N GLN A 603 135.81 126.16 -40.83
CA GLN A 603 136.52 127.19 -40.06
C GLN A 603 138.05 127.07 -40.24
N LEU A 604 138.57 125.86 -40.39
CA LEU A 604 139.96 125.61 -40.80
C LEU A 604 140.28 126.09 -42.24
N GLN A 605 139.32 126.10 -43.16
CA GLN A 605 139.48 126.69 -44.50
C GLN A 605 139.38 128.22 -44.51
N GLU A 606 138.49 128.81 -43.70
CA GLU A 606 138.29 130.28 -43.65
C GLU A 606 139.46 131.01 -42.95
N SER A 607 140.22 130.30 -42.12
CA SER A 607 141.33 130.85 -41.33
C SER A 607 142.68 131.01 -42.07
N ASN A 608 142.75 130.72 -43.39
CA ASN A 608 143.97 130.85 -44.19
C ASN A 608 143.71 131.49 -45.57
N SER A 609 144.29 132.67 -45.86
CA SER A 609 144.20 133.26 -47.21
C SER A 609 145.32 134.26 -47.57
N THR A 610 146.29 133.83 -48.39
CA THR A 610 146.90 134.68 -49.44
C THR A 610 147.74 133.94 -50.51
N THR A 611 147.26 133.95 -51.75
CA THR A 611 147.99 133.87 -53.05
C THR A 611 148.62 132.56 -53.60
N LYS A 612 148.71 132.52 -54.94
CA LYS A 612 148.96 131.41 -55.92
C LYS A 612 150.47 131.33 -56.33
N PRO A 613 151.00 130.40 -57.20
CA PRO A 613 150.32 129.56 -58.22
C PRO A 613 150.85 128.12 -58.58
N ASP A 614 149.99 127.34 -59.27
CA ASP A 614 150.17 126.40 -60.42
C ASP A 614 151.31 125.32 -60.54
N ILE A 615 151.03 124.29 -61.35
CA ILE A 615 151.90 123.26 -62.01
C ILE A 615 152.15 121.88 -61.32
N LYS A 616 151.51 120.83 -61.90
CA LYS A 616 151.88 119.40 -62.11
C LYS A 616 152.51 118.54 -60.97
N SER A 617 151.94 117.33 -60.73
CA SER A 617 152.39 116.05 -61.37
C SER A 617 151.56 114.79 -60.98
N THR A 618 151.44 113.80 -61.89
CA THR A 618 151.37 112.30 -61.75
C THR A 618 150.82 111.61 -60.47
N VAL A 619 150.08 110.47 -60.46
CA VAL A 619 149.92 109.36 -61.46
C VAL A 619 148.73 108.39 -61.16
N THR A 620 148.24 107.66 -62.19
CA THR A 620 147.38 106.41 -62.23
C THR A 620 146.08 106.20 -61.41
N GLY A 621 145.06 105.61 -62.08
CA GLY A 621 144.11 104.61 -61.53
C GLY A 621 144.29 103.26 -62.27
N PRO A 622 143.26 102.41 -62.57
CA PRO A 622 141.86 102.34 -62.11
C PRO A 622 141.62 101.00 -61.31
N PRO A 623 140.96 99.87 -61.72
CA PRO A 623 139.81 99.57 -62.60
C PRO A 623 138.79 98.45 -62.17
N LYS A 624 137.48 98.78 -62.20
CA LYS A 624 136.33 97.98 -62.73
C LYS A 624 135.76 96.72 -62.02
N ASP A 625 134.48 96.48 -62.32
CA ASP A 625 133.53 95.52 -61.77
C ASP A 625 133.51 94.13 -62.46
N VAL A 626 133.05 93.11 -61.74
CA VAL A 626 132.58 91.81 -62.26
C VAL A 626 131.43 91.29 -61.37
N ALA A 627 130.38 90.71 -61.96
CA ALA A 627 129.30 90.03 -61.22
C ALA A 627 129.26 88.52 -61.55
N ILE A 628 128.95 87.69 -60.55
CA ILE A 628 129.12 86.22 -60.58
C ILE A 628 127.83 85.55 -60.06
N CYS A 629 127.38 84.47 -60.70
CA CYS A 629 126.28 83.67 -60.17
C CYS A 629 126.73 82.82 -58.96
N PRO A 630 126.14 82.98 -57.76
CA PRO A 630 126.64 82.35 -56.53
C PRO A 630 126.43 80.83 -56.46
N LYS A 631 125.63 80.24 -57.36
CA LYS A 631 125.31 78.79 -57.37
C LYS A 631 126.19 77.98 -58.35
N CYS A 632 126.79 78.61 -59.35
CA CYS A 632 127.53 77.93 -60.44
C CYS A 632 128.86 78.60 -60.86
N ALA A 633 129.21 79.75 -60.26
CA ALA A 633 130.43 80.53 -60.53
C ALA A 633 130.64 81.04 -61.97
N LEU A 634 129.61 81.01 -62.83
CA LEU A 634 129.67 81.63 -64.15
C LEU A 634 129.66 83.17 -64.05
N ILE A 635 130.45 83.81 -64.91
CA ILE A 635 130.70 85.25 -64.96
C ILE A 635 129.83 85.90 -66.04
N PHE A 636 129.09 86.94 -65.67
CA PHE A 636 128.20 87.67 -66.58
C PHE A 636 128.61 89.14 -66.72
N ARG A 637 128.37 89.73 -67.91
CA ARG A 637 128.75 91.11 -68.23
C ARG A 637 127.61 92.12 -68.15
N SER A 638 126.39 91.68 -67.84
CA SER A 638 125.25 92.55 -67.54
C SER A 638 124.38 91.98 -66.41
N LEU A 639 123.66 92.86 -65.72
CA LEU A 639 122.76 92.48 -64.63
C LEU A 639 121.48 91.75 -65.12
N PRO A 640 120.87 92.09 -66.28
CA PRO A 640 119.77 91.31 -66.85
C PRO A 640 120.14 89.84 -67.13
N ASP A 641 121.30 89.58 -67.76
CA ASP A 641 121.76 88.21 -68.08
C ASP A 641 121.89 87.36 -66.79
N LEU A 642 122.38 87.98 -65.71
CA LEU A 642 122.51 87.34 -64.41
C LEU A 642 121.15 86.98 -63.81
N MET A 643 120.13 87.85 -63.90
CA MET A 643 118.80 87.56 -63.36
C MET A 643 118.09 86.45 -64.13
N GLU A 644 118.14 86.44 -65.46
CA GLU A 644 117.53 85.36 -66.24
C GLU A 644 118.26 84.01 -66.00
N HIS A 645 119.58 84.04 -65.85
CA HIS A 645 120.34 82.86 -65.46
C HIS A 645 119.99 82.37 -64.04
N VAL A 646 119.88 83.27 -63.05
CA VAL A 646 119.54 82.91 -61.66
C VAL A 646 118.17 82.23 -61.58
N ASN A 647 117.17 82.73 -62.29
CA ASN A 647 115.85 82.09 -62.32
C ASN A 647 115.94 80.65 -62.86
N ARG A 648 116.58 80.45 -64.03
CA ARG A 648 116.80 79.11 -64.60
C ARG A 648 117.69 78.21 -63.72
N CYS A 649 118.52 78.78 -62.85
CA CYS A 649 119.38 78.05 -61.92
C CYS A 649 118.66 77.65 -60.61
N LEU A 650 117.44 78.14 -60.37
CA LEU A 650 116.58 77.73 -59.27
C LEU A 650 115.62 76.58 -59.68
N ASP A 651 115.14 76.57 -60.93
CA ASP A 651 114.15 75.61 -61.44
C ASP A 651 114.69 74.19 -61.76
N HIS A 652 115.68 73.69 -61.01
CA HIS A 652 116.18 72.32 -61.10
C HIS A 652 116.16 71.61 -59.73
N ILE A 653 114.98 71.07 -59.44
CA ILE A 653 114.72 69.68 -59.02
C ILE A 653 115.91 68.96 -58.35
N HIS A 654 115.80 68.66 -57.04
CA HIS A 654 115.33 67.33 -56.66
C HIS A 654 114.71 67.23 -55.27
#